data_AF-A0A7C4LML0-F1
#
_entry.id   AF-A0A7C4LML0-F1
#
_cell.length_a   1.000
_cell.length_b   1.000
_cell.length_c   1.000
_cell.angle_alpha   90.00
_cell.angle_beta   90.00
_cell.angle_gamma   90.00
#
_symmetry.space_group_name_H-M   'P 1'
#
loop_
_entity.id
_entity.type
_entity.pdbx_description
1 polymer ?
#
loop_
_entity_poly.entity_id
_entity_poly.type
_entity_poly.pdbx_seq_one_letter_code
_entity_poly.pdbx_strand_id
1 'polypeptide(L)'
;MRGLSSSLRRIVVSTLVIEALGAAALYVRFSARGTHGLRALLDSVFHAVSAFCNAGFALFSDSLESFRADPWITLTVAVLIVLGGISFGVINDGRRAVAALLRRLAGRRSEETRRPSLNTRAVVTVTGALLASGLALFYLLEHEGVMSSYGLGEQYLAAFFQSVTLRTAGFNTVPLEQLQPATLLLLVALMVVGACPVSTGGGIKTVTLAVLLLALRSLLSGRERIEIYGRALPQSLAFSLAGWEKEHLSVRLYYGYVLAAEGPARTRAENAPSLVGLRGPAVADGAWLLRSDDPGEIRVALERAGVPAVGIVASSFVRAWQSCVDGWGQPSTAFVTIPHATTGQQADFIHKMVDEQIDAVSQAFLGLTVACARCHDHKFDPIPQRDYYALAGIFRSTETLYGTIPVIQNNNPSELLPLPPGSGMPAGVPPLTSAGRERLEKQIGDLRAKRTELIKNKQFASREFVQNGILLNTLEARLKMYEPDGTPKVLAMGVKDRPVAKDSELFVRGEIEKPGPTVPRGFVQVLFESPVPPVLSGSGRLELAEWIASADNPLTARVIVNRVWLNLFGRGLVSTPDNFGVSGQAPSHPELLDYLAVTFVEDGWSIKKLIRRIVLSRVYGLDSTFVNSNFEKDPENVWLWRMWPRRLDAEAIRDAMLATAGRLDLRPPVGSAVALGGEGYTGGIERGGQLAEQRFNCRSVYLPVIRGRVFESLAEFDGVDGSVVTGQRSETTVPSQALYLLNSPYVLELANSAALRLMKDETDPSARIDLAYQRWFGRMPTDTERNAALAFLDRYRDKAQSDGRAPGGPQVAAWTAFCQSLWASGEFLVRK
;
A
#
# COMPACT_ATOMS: atom_id res chain seq x y z
N MET A 1 24.58 -15.35 19.92
CA MET A 1 25.05 -13.96 19.76
C MET A 1 26.54 -13.84 19.35
N ARG A 2 27.52 -14.41 20.07
CA ARG A 2 28.97 -14.25 19.77
C ARG A 2 29.39 -14.44 18.28
N GLY A 3 28.77 -15.39 17.57
CA GLY A 3 29.06 -15.60 16.14
C GLY A 3 28.69 -14.42 15.23
N LEU A 4 27.57 -13.74 15.51
CA LEU A 4 27.03 -12.67 14.66
C LEU A 4 27.92 -11.43 14.69
N SER A 5 28.35 -11.01 15.89
CA SER A 5 29.25 -9.85 16.07
C SER A 5 30.62 -10.08 15.39
N SER A 6 31.13 -11.31 15.42
CA SER A 6 32.38 -11.68 14.72
C SER A 6 32.28 -11.57 13.20
N SER A 7 31.09 -11.78 12.62
CA SER A 7 30.86 -11.69 11.18
C SER A 7 30.67 -10.25 10.75
N LEU A 8 29.88 -9.46 11.49
CA LEU A 8 29.69 -8.04 11.23
C LEU A 8 31.02 -7.27 11.28
N ARG A 9 31.85 -7.49 12.31
CA ARG A 9 33.19 -6.89 12.42
C ARG A 9 34.08 -7.22 11.22
N ARG A 10 34.01 -8.44 10.68
CA ARG A 10 34.80 -8.86 9.51
C ARG A 10 34.31 -8.23 8.22
N ILE A 11 33.00 -8.00 8.07
CA ILE A 11 32.42 -7.27 6.94
C ILE A 11 32.93 -5.83 6.97
N VAL A 12 32.68 -5.08 8.05
CA VAL A 12 33.08 -3.66 8.19
C VAL A 12 34.58 -3.46 7.94
N VAL A 13 35.44 -4.28 8.55
CA VAL A 13 36.90 -4.18 8.34
C VAL A 13 37.31 -4.54 6.91
N SER A 14 36.63 -5.49 6.25
CA SER A 14 36.96 -5.82 4.86
C SER A 14 36.51 -4.74 3.88
N THR A 15 35.34 -4.13 4.11
CA THR A 15 34.83 -2.97 3.36
C THR A 15 35.83 -1.82 3.42
N LEU A 16 36.14 -1.33 4.63
CA LEU A 16 37.04 -0.19 4.82
C LEU A 16 38.44 -0.41 4.22
N VAL A 17 38.95 -1.64 4.24
CA VAL A 17 40.25 -1.98 3.61
C VAL A 17 40.15 -1.96 2.07
N ILE A 18 39.07 -2.48 1.48
CA ILE A 18 38.89 -2.46 0.02
C ILE A 18 38.69 -1.01 -0.48
N GLU A 19 37.85 -0.24 0.21
CA GLU A 19 37.61 1.18 -0.09
C GLU A 19 38.88 2.01 0.05
N ALA A 20 39.67 1.83 1.12
CA ALA A 20 40.92 2.56 1.31
C ALA A 20 41.98 2.21 0.25
N LEU A 21 42.08 0.95 -0.17
CA LEU A 21 42.96 0.52 -1.27
C LEU A 21 42.51 1.10 -2.62
N GLY A 22 41.20 1.11 -2.88
CA GLY A 22 40.61 1.74 -4.06
C GLY A 22 40.85 3.25 -4.10
N ALA A 23 40.63 3.93 -2.98
CA ALA A 23 40.89 5.36 -2.82
C ALA A 23 42.38 5.69 -3.01
N ALA A 24 43.29 4.89 -2.46
CA ALA A 24 44.73 5.08 -2.68
C ALA A 24 45.12 4.92 -4.17
N ALA A 25 44.56 3.93 -4.87
CA ALA A 25 44.81 3.71 -6.29
C ALA A 25 44.27 4.86 -7.17
N LEU A 26 43.08 5.38 -6.86
CA LEU A 26 42.51 6.56 -7.53
C LEU A 26 43.30 7.84 -7.19
N TYR A 27 43.77 8.00 -5.95
CA TYR A 27 44.48 9.19 -5.49
C TYR A 27 45.78 9.43 -6.24
N VAL A 28 46.56 8.37 -6.48
CA VAL A 28 47.78 8.44 -7.30
C VAL A 28 47.46 8.98 -8.70
N ARG A 29 46.33 8.58 -9.29
CA ARG A 29 45.99 8.92 -10.68
C ARG A 29 45.29 10.27 -10.85
N PHE A 30 44.38 10.62 -9.95
CA PHE A 30 43.81 11.97 -9.89
C PHE A 30 44.91 13.01 -9.58
N SER A 31 45.82 12.72 -8.64
CA SER A 31 47.00 13.57 -8.36
C SER A 31 47.88 13.79 -9.59
N ALA A 32 48.07 12.75 -10.42
CA ALA A 32 48.84 12.82 -11.66
C ALA A 32 48.11 13.57 -12.80
N ARG A 33 46.82 13.90 -12.66
CA ARG A 33 46.01 14.62 -13.65
C ARG A 33 45.66 16.07 -13.24
N GLY A 34 46.28 16.58 -12.17
CA GLY A 34 46.23 18.00 -11.80
C GLY A 34 45.21 18.38 -10.72
N THR A 35 44.42 17.43 -10.19
CA THR A 35 43.74 17.67 -8.90
C THR A 35 44.74 17.44 -7.77
N HIS A 36 44.84 18.37 -6.82
CA HIS A 36 45.87 18.31 -5.79
C HIS A 36 45.31 18.49 -4.37
N GLY A 37 46.05 17.99 -3.38
CA GLY A 37 45.73 18.13 -1.96
C GLY A 37 44.38 17.52 -1.57
N LEU A 38 43.62 18.26 -0.75
CA LEU A 38 42.36 17.78 -0.17
C LEU A 38 41.31 17.41 -1.22
N ARG A 39 41.29 18.08 -2.38
CA ARG A 39 40.30 17.80 -3.42
C ARG A 39 40.53 16.44 -4.07
N ALA A 40 41.77 16.11 -4.43
CA ALA A 40 42.11 14.78 -4.95
C ALA A 40 41.79 13.67 -3.94
N LEU A 41 42.05 13.91 -2.64
CA LEU A 41 41.70 12.96 -1.58
C LEU A 41 40.19 12.74 -1.48
N LEU A 42 39.40 13.83 -1.51
CA LEU A 42 37.94 13.77 -1.49
C LEU A 42 37.41 13.02 -2.71
N ASP A 43 37.85 13.38 -3.92
CA ASP A 43 37.43 12.74 -5.17
C ASP A 43 37.77 11.24 -5.14
N SER A 44 38.96 10.85 -4.70
CA SER A 44 39.34 9.43 -4.61
C SER A 44 38.55 8.64 -3.58
N VAL A 45 38.34 9.18 -2.38
CA VAL A 45 37.56 8.49 -1.33
C VAL A 45 36.09 8.37 -1.73
N PHE A 46 35.50 9.45 -2.24
CA PHE A 46 34.10 9.46 -2.66
C PHE A 46 33.84 8.45 -3.78
N HIS A 47 34.64 8.47 -4.86
CA HIS A 47 34.44 7.53 -5.97
C HIS A 47 34.77 6.09 -5.58
N ALA A 48 35.71 5.84 -4.64
CA ALA A 48 35.98 4.49 -4.15
C ALA A 48 34.82 3.90 -3.33
N VAL A 49 34.25 4.68 -2.41
CA VAL A 49 33.06 4.28 -1.63
C VAL A 49 31.84 4.14 -2.53
N SER A 50 31.60 5.09 -3.44
CA SER A 50 30.48 5.04 -4.38
C SER A 50 30.59 3.83 -5.34
N ALA A 51 31.78 3.49 -5.81
CA ALA A 51 32.04 2.30 -6.62
C ALA A 51 31.83 0.99 -5.85
N PHE A 52 32.36 0.85 -4.63
CA PHE A 52 32.21 -0.36 -3.83
C PHE A 52 30.77 -0.57 -3.32
N CYS A 53 30.07 0.51 -2.99
CA CYS A 53 28.66 0.47 -2.61
C CYS A 53 27.70 0.34 -3.81
N ASN A 54 28.20 0.29 -5.05
CA ASN A 54 27.41 0.30 -6.29
C ASN A 54 26.38 1.45 -6.30
N ALA A 55 26.79 2.65 -5.86
CA ALA A 55 25.90 3.80 -5.67
C ALA A 55 25.76 4.71 -6.91
N GLY A 56 26.75 4.73 -7.80
CA GLY A 56 26.72 5.47 -9.07
C GLY A 56 26.86 6.98 -8.99
N PHE A 57 26.98 7.55 -7.79
CA PHE A 57 27.29 8.96 -7.62
C PHE A 57 28.74 9.24 -8.00
N ALA A 58 28.94 10.27 -8.83
CA ALA A 58 30.23 10.86 -9.14
C ALA A 58 30.23 12.34 -8.71
N LEU A 59 31.41 12.90 -8.44
CA LEU A 59 31.56 14.35 -8.17
C LEU A 59 31.83 15.17 -9.45
N PHE A 60 31.89 14.50 -10.60
CA PHE A 60 32.05 15.10 -11.93
C PHE A 60 30.68 15.13 -12.64
N SER A 61 30.40 16.20 -13.37
CA SER A 61 29.11 16.40 -14.07
C SER A 61 28.85 15.40 -15.20
N ASP A 62 29.91 14.81 -15.75
CA ASP A 62 29.95 13.83 -16.84
C ASP A 62 30.14 12.38 -16.34
N SER A 63 29.90 12.13 -15.05
CA SER A 63 30.15 10.85 -14.37
C SER A 63 31.62 10.42 -14.43
N LEU A 64 32.02 9.61 -15.42
CA LEU A 64 33.40 9.21 -15.70
C LEU A 64 33.74 9.28 -17.20
N GLU A 65 32.96 10.00 -18.02
CA GLU A 65 33.16 10.05 -19.47
C GLU A 65 34.52 10.68 -19.86
N SER A 66 34.91 11.79 -19.23
CA SER A 66 36.24 12.40 -19.35
C SER A 66 37.40 11.45 -18.97
N PHE A 67 37.10 10.38 -18.24
CA PHE A 67 38.07 9.35 -17.84
C PHE A 67 38.00 8.08 -18.70
N ARG A 68 37.18 8.02 -19.76
CA ARG A 68 36.99 6.83 -20.63
C ARG A 68 38.29 6.25 -21.21
N ALA A 69 39.26 7.11 -21.51
CA ALA A 69 40.57 6.74 -22.05
C ALA A 69 41.61 6.34 -20.97
N ASP A 70 41.23 6.35 -19.69
CA ASP A 70 42.14 6.07 -18.57
C ASP A 70 41.89 4.67 -17.99
N PRO A 71 42.69 3.65 -18.37
CA PRO A 71 42.53 2.30 -17.85
C PRO A 71 42.75 2.23 -16.34
N TRP A 72 43.50 3.16 -15.74
CA TRP A 72 43.77 3.11 -14.30
C TRP A 72 42.53 3.48 -13.48
N ILE A 73 41.80 4.51 -13.87
CA ILE A 73 40.58 4.94 -13.17
C ILE A 73 39.43 3.97 -13.47
N THR A 74 39.19 3.67 -14.75
CA THR A 74 38.08 2.82 -15.18
C THR A 74 38.21 1.39 -14.65
N LEU A 75 39.39 0.75 -14.71
CA LEU A 75 39.57 -0.60 -14.15
C LEU A 75 39.51 -0.61 -12.62
N THR A 76 40.03 0.42 -11.94
CA THR A 76 39.92 0.50 -10.46
C THR A 76 38.45 0.58 -10.03
N VAL A 77 37.67 1.46 -10.64
CA VAL A 77 36.23 1.60 -10.39
C VAL A 77 35.48 0.31 -10.74
N ALA A 78 35.75 -0.29 -11.91
CA ALA A 78 35.13 -1.55 -12.32
C ALA A 78 35.43 -2.72 -11.35
N VAL A 79 36.67 -2.83 -10.85
CA VAL A 79 37.04 -3.83 -9.84
C VAL A 79 36.30 -3.60 -8.53
N LEU A 80 36.17 -2.35 -8.06
CA LEU A 80 35.41 -2.03 -6.85
C LEU A 80 33.93 -2.38 -6.99
N ILE A 81 33.30 -2.08 -8.13
CA ILE A 81 31.90 -2.44 -8.43
C ILE A 81 31.71 -3.97 -8.44
N VAL A 82 32.63 -4.72 -9.05
CA VAL A 82 32.56 -6.19 -9.07
C VAL A 82 32.76 -6.77 -7.67
N LEU A 83 33.69 -6.20 -6.87
CA LEU A 83 33.92 -6.62 -5.48
C LEU A 83 32.74 -6.29 -4.56
N GLY A 84 32.07 -5.15 -4.74
CA GLY A 84 30.85 -4.79 -4.04
C GLY A 84 29.67 -5.68 -4.41
N GLY A 85 29.54 -6.01 -5.70
CA GLY A 85 28.48 -6.85 -6.25
C GLY A 85 28.58 -8.35 -5.95
N ILE A 86 29.70 -8.85 -5.44
CA ILE A 86 29.85 -10.23 -4.94
C ILE A 86 29.79 -10.26 -3.41
N SER A 87 29.12 -11.27 -2.84
CA SER A 87 28.97 -11.32 -1.38
C SER A 87 30.28 -11.60 -0.64
N PHE A 88 30.37 -11.12 0.60
CA PHE A 88 31.49 -11.41 1.51
C PHE A 88 31.74 -12.91 1.72
N GLY A 89 30.71 -13.76 1.52
CA GLY A 89 30.86 -15.22 1.50
C GLY A 89 31.72 -15.71 0.34
N VAL A 90 31.49 -15.17 -0.87
CA VAL A 90 32.27 -15.46 -2.08
C VAL A 90 33.70 -14.95 -1.94
N ILE A 91 33.88 -13.71 -1.45
CA ILE A 91 35.20 -13.11 -1.20
C ILE A 91 36.02 -13.98 -0.23
N ASN A 92 35.40 -14.47 0.85
CA ASN A 92 36.08 -15.30 1.84
C ASN A 92 36.42 -16.71 1.33
N ASP A 93 35.54 -17.35 0.56
CA ASP A 93 35.85 -18.61 -0.14
C ASP A 93 36.99 -18.43 -1.16
N GLY A 94 36.99 -17.31 -1.90
CA GLY A 94 38.07 -16.93 -2.82
C GLY A 94 39.41 -16.74 -2.10
N ARG A 95 39.45 -15.99 -1.00
CA ARG A 95 40.67 -15.80 -0.18
C ARG A 95 41.23 -17.13 0.32
N ARG A 96 40.37 -18.09 0.70
CA ARG A 96 40.79 -19.45 1.09
C ARG A 96 41.37 -20.24 -0.09
N ALA A 97 40.74 -20.17 -1.26
CA ALA A 97 41.24 -20.84 -2.46
C ALA A 97 42.61 -20.30 -2.90
N VAL A 98 42.79 -18.97 -2.89
CA VAL A 98 44.07 -18.31 -3.19
C VAL A 98 45.14 -18.68 -2.15
N ALA A 99 44.80 -18.66 -0.86
CA ALA A 99 45.73 -19.08 0.19
C ALA A 99 46.15 -20.56 0.07
N ALA A 100 45.26 -21.45 -0.36
CA ALA A 100 45.58 -22.84 -0.64
C ALA A 100 46.48 -22.99 -1.89
N LEU A 101 46.22 -22.21 -2.95
CA LEU A 101 47.05 -22.19 -4.16
C LEU A 101 48.48 -21.70 -3.86
N LEU A 102 48.63 -20.59 -3.15
CA LEU A 102 49.93 -20.05 -2.76
C LEU A 102 50.72 -21.02 -1.85
N ARG A 103 50.05 -21.74 -0.94
CA ARG A 103 50.70 -22.78 -0.11
C ARG A 103 51.15 -24.00 -0.92
N ARG A 104 50.41 -24.39 -1.95
CA ARG A 104 50.80 -25.45 -2.90
C ARG A 104 52.01 -25.03 -3.74
N LEU A 105 52.01 -23.81 -4.27
CA LEU A 105 53.15 -23.24 -5.00
C LEU A 105 54.39 -23.09 -4.11
N ALA A 106 54.21 -22.81 -2.82
CA ALA A 106 55.27 -22.79 -1.81
C ALA A 106 55.66 -24.19 -1.25
N GLY A 107 55.29 -25.29 -1.92
CA GLY A 107 55.72 -26.65 -1.59
C GLY A 107 55.19 -27.24 -0.28
N ARG A 108 54.25 -26.59 0.42
CA ARG A 108 53.74 -27.05 1.71
C ARG A 108 52.56 -28.02 1.51
N ARG A 109 52.61 -29.20 2.15
CA ARG A 109 51.46 -30.12 2.23
C ARG A 109 50.27 -29.39 2.86
N SER A 110 49.21 -29.19 2.08
CA SER A 110 47.97 -28.55 2.53
C SER A 110 47.01 -29.59 3.08
N GLU A 111 46.38 -29.27 4.21
CA GLU A 111 45.12 -29.90 4.61
C GLU A 111 44.05 -29.75 3.51
N GLU A 112 43.03 -30.60 3.64
CA GLU A 112 41.94 -30.84 2.71
C GLU A 112 41.33 -29.56 2.12
N THR A 113 41.51 -29.35 0.81
CA THR A 113 40.92 -28.22 0.10
C THR A 113 39.41 -28.41 -0.03
N ARG A 114 38.65 -27.88 0.93
CA ARG A 114 37.19 -27.79 0.86
C ARG A 114 36.77 -27.15 -0.47
N ARG A 115 35.91 -27.85 -1.21
CA ARG A 115 35.32 -27.34 -2.47
C ARG A 115 34.55 -26.04 -2.18
N PRO A 116 34.59 -25.03 -3.06
CA PRO A 116 33.84 -23.79 -2.88
C PRO A 116 32.34 -24.08 -2.78
N SER A 117 31.61 -23.25 -2.01
CA SER A 117 30.18 -23.46 -1.79
C SER A 117 29.38 -23.45 -3.10
N LEU A 118 28.21 -24.10 -3.11
CA LEU A 118 27.32 -24.07 -4.29
C LEU A 118 26.92 -22.64 -4.68
N ASN A 119 26.68 -21.79 -3.67
CA ASN A 119 26.40 -20.37 -3.85
C ASN A 119 27.61 -19.67 -4.52
N THR A 120 28.81 -19.88 -3.99
CA THR A 120 30.07 -19.35 -4.54
C THR A 120 30.26 -19.72 -6.01
N ARG A 121 30.00 -20.98 -6.38
CA ARG A 121 30.10 -21.43 -7.77
C ARG A 121 29.04 -20.78 -8.67
N ALA A 122 27.78 -20.78 -8.24
CA ALA A 122 26.68 -20.19 -9.01
C ALA A 122 26.90 -18.69 -9.26
N VAL A 123 27.28 -17.93 -8.23
CA VAL A 123 27.58 -16.49 -8.33
C VAL A 123 28.72 -16.25 -9.31
N VAL A 124 29.86 -16.94 -9.16
CA VAL A 124 31.02 -16.74 -10.06
C VAL A 124 30.69 -17.12 -11.51
N THR A 125 29.98 -18.23 -11.74
CA THR A 125 29.58 -18.64 -13.09
C THR A 125 28.60 -17.66 -13.73
N VAL A 126 27.56 -17.22 -13.02
CA VAL A 126 26.55 -16.31 -13.60
C VAL A 126 27.09 -14.89 -13.75
N THR A 127 27.81 -14.35 -12.77
CA THR A 127 28.44 -13.03 -12.89
C THR A 127 29.47 -13.01 -14.02
N GLY A 128 30.30 -14.05 -14.14
CA GLY A 128 31.25 -14.18 -15.26
C GLY A 128 30.56 -14.26 -16.62
N ALA A 129 29.49 -15.05 -16.74
CA ALA A 129 28.71 -15.14 -17.98
C ALA A 129 28.04 -13.81 -18.35
N LEU A 130 27.47 -13.08 -17.38
CA LEU A 130 26.85 -11.76 -17.60
C LEU A 130 27.87 -10.67 -17.95
N LEU A 131 29.07 -10.71 -17.38
CA LEU A 131 30.13 -9.77 -17.74
C LEU A 131 30.66 -10.03 -19.15
N ALA A 132 30.82 -11.30 -19.54
CA ALA A 132 31.24 -11.68 -20.88
C ALA A 132 30.16 -11.38 -21.94
N SER A 133 28.88 -11.70 -21.67
CA SER A 133 27.79 -11.41 -22.60
C SER A 133 27.51 -9.92 -22.73
N GLY A 134 27.54 -9.17 -21.62
CA GLY A 134 27.40 -7.72 -21.63
C GLY A 134 28.52 -7.03 -22.42
N LEU A 135 29.77 -7.49 -22.27
CA LEU A 135 30.92 -6.99 -23.03
C LEU A 135 30.73 -7.25 -24.52
N ALA A 136 30.42 -8.49 -24.90
CA ALA A 136 30.28 -8.88 -26.30
C ALA A 136 29.10 -8.15 -26.97
N LEU A 137 27.93 -8.10 -26.32
CA LEU A 137 26.73 -7.48 -26.88
C LEU A 137 26.85 -5.96 -26.96
N PHE A 138 27.41 -5.30 -25.93
CA PHE A 138 27.64 -3.86 -25.97
C PHE A 138 28.69 -3.48 -27.03
N TYR A 139 29.77 -4.25 -27.13
CA TYR A 139 30.77 -4.06 -28.19
C TYR A 139 30.12 -4.21 -29.58
N LEU A 140 29.40 -5.30 -29.84
CA LEU A 140 28.78 -5.57 -31.14
C LEU A 140 27.76 -4.51 -31.59
N LEU A 141 26.97 -3.95 -30.66
CA LEU A 141 25.95 -2.96 -30.99
C LEU A 141 26.53 -1.55 -31.19
N GLU A 142 27.57 -1.17 -30.44
CA GLU A 142 28.11 0.19 -30.46
C GLU A 142 29.45 0.36 -31.23
N HIS A 143 30.01 -0.72 -31.79
CA HIS A 143 31.25 -0.67 -32.59
C HIS A 143 31.14 0.30 -33.78
N GLU A 144 30.00 0.27 -34.49
CA GLU A 144 29.67 1.22 -35.58
C GLU A 144 28.86 2.43 -35.08
N GLY A 145 28.51 2.46 -33.80
CA GLY A 145 27.74 3.51 -33.13
C GLY A 145 28.64 4.53 -32.43
N VAL A 146 28.37 4.80 -31.14
CA VAL A 146 29.08 5.82 -30.36
C VAL A 146 30.60 5.54 -30.26
N MET A 147 30.99 4.27 -30.24
CA MET A 147 32.39 3.87 -30.10
C MET A 147 33.19 3.88 -31.41
N SER A 148 32.55 4.14 -32.56
CA SER A 148 33.21 4.20 -33.88
C SER A 148 34.37 5.21 -33.94
N SER A 149 34.30 6.28 -33.13
CA SER A 149 35.33 7.32 -33.02
C SER A 149 36.46 7.00 -32.03
N TYR A 150 36.37 5.89 -31.28
CA TYR A 150 37.32 5.56 -30.21
C TYR A 150 38.41 4.60 -30.69
N GLY A 151 39.59 4.66 -30.09
CA GLY A 151 40.67 3.70 -30.38
C GLY A 151 40.30 2.28 -29.92
N LEU A 152 40.78 1.24 -30.61
CA LEU A 152 40.40 -0.16 -30.32
C LEU A 152 40.51 -0.56 -28.83
N GLY A 153 41.57 -0.13 -28.15
CA GLY A 153 41.74 -0.37 -26.71
C GLY A 153 40.70 0.34 -25.84
N GLU A 154 40.27 1.54 -26.23
CA GLU A 154 39.22 2.32 -25.56
C GLU A 154 37.84 1.70 -25.80
N GLN A 155 37.57 1.17 -27.01
CA GLN A 155 36.31 0.46 -27.31
C GLN A 155 36.13 -0.76 -26.40
N TYR A 156 37.17 -1.59 -26.24
CA TYR A 156 37.12 -2.74 -25.32
C TYR A 156 36.99 -2.31 -23.86
N LEU A 157 37.68 -1.24 -23.46
CA LEU A 157 37.62 -0.71 -22.10
C LEU A 157 36.23 -0.15 -21.77
N ALA A 158 35.64 0.62 -22.67
CA ALA A 158 34.29 1.17 -22.54
C ALA A 158 33.23 0.06 -22.53
N ALA A 159 33.30 -0.91 -23.45
CA ALA A 159 32.36 -2.04 -23.48
C ALA A 159 32.49 -2.94 -22.24
N PHE A 160 33.70 -3.13 -21.70
CA PHE A 160 33.91 -3.83 -20.42
C PHE A 160 33.34 -3.04 -19.24
N PHE A 161 33.65 -1.74 -19.17
CA PHE A 161 33.16 -0.88 -18.10
C PHE A 161 31.63 -0.78 -18.10
N GLN A 162 31.00 -0.63 -19.27
CA GLN A 162 29.55 -0.61 -19.38
C GLN A 162 28.95 -1.98 -19.03
N SER A 163 29.58 -3.09 -19.42
CA SER A 163 29.18 -4.42 -18.95
C SER A 163 29.22 -4.53 -17.42
N VAL A 164 30.17 -3.89 -16.74
CA VAL A 164 30.24 -3.87 -15.27
C VAL A 164 29.19 -2.95 -14.65
N THR A 165 29.07 -1.70 -15.12
CA THR A 165 28.25 -0.65 -14.49
C THR A 165 26.75 -0.97 -14.50
N LEU A 166 26.30 -1.69 -15.52
CA LEU A 166 24.91 -2.16 -15.68
C LEU A 166 24.43 -3.08 -14.56
N ARG A 167 25.28 -3.54 -13.64
CA ARG A 167 24.89 -4.33 -12.46
C ARG A 167 24.63 -3.39 -11.27
N THR A 168 23.67 -2.48 -11.48
CA THR A 168 23.17 -1.47 -10.51
C THR A 168 24.20 -0.44 -10.03
N ALA A 169 25.29 -0.19 -10.75
CA ALA A 169 26.38 0.68 -10.27
C ALA A 169 26.46 2.08 -10.89
N GLY A 170 25.70 2.38 -11.95
CA GLY A 170 25.31 3.75 -12.33
C GLY A 170 26.39 4.72 -12.89
N PHE A 171 27.66 4.33 -12.96
CA PHE A 171 28.71 5.15 -13.61
C PHE A 171 28.64 5.04 -15.14
N ASN A 172 28.92 6.15 -15.84
CA ASN A 172 28.96 6.18 -17.31
C ASN A 172 30.36 6.55 -17.81
N THR A 173 30.87 5.80 -18.80
CA THR A 173 32.06 6.14 -19.59
C THR A 173 31.74 6.44 -21.06
N VAL A 174 30.44 6.46 -21.40
CA VAL A 174 29.87 6.72 -22.72
C VAL A 174 28.59 7.55 -22.56
N PRO A 175 28.31 8.49 -23.46
CA PRO A 175 27.10 9.33 -23.39
C PRO A 175 25.88 8.48 -23.69
N LEU A 176 24.99 8.31 -22.71
CA LEU A 176 23.84 7.40 -22.82
C LEU A 176 22.81 7.89 -23.83
N GLU A 177 22.69 9.20 -24.03
CA GLU A 177 21.76 9.83 -24.98
C GLU A 177 22.12 9.59 -26.46
N GLN A 178 23.33 9.12 -26.76
CA GLN A 178 23.80 8.84 -28.12
C GLN A 178 23.75 7.34 -28.48
N LEU A 179 23.48 6.46 -27.51
CA LEU A 179 23.43 5.01 -27.73
C LEU A 179 22.27 4.60 -28.64
N GLN A 180 22.47 3.53 -29.41
CA GLN A 180 21.41 2.98 -30.26
C GLN A 180 20.22 2.48 -29.41
N PRO A 181 18.96 2.57 -29.90
CA PRO A 181 17.79 2.06 -29.19
C PRO A 181 17.88 0.56 -28.82
N ALA A 182 18.55 -0.25 -29.65
CA ALA A 182 18.82 -1.66 -29.36
C ALA A 182 19.76 -1.83 -28.15
N THR A 183 20.81 -0.99 -28.06
CA THR A 183 21.72 -0.93 -26.92
C THR A 183 20.98 -0.50 -25.67
N LEU A 184 20.16 0.55 -25.73
CA LEU A 184 19.35 1.01 -24.59
C LEU A 184 18.41 -0.08 -24.06
N LEU A 185 17.74 -0.83 -24.95
CA LEU A 185 16.90 -1.96 -24.57
C LEU A 185 17.71 -3.09 -23.89
N LEU A 186 18.92 -3.36 -24.39
CA LEU A 186 19.87 -4.29 -23.76
C LEU A 186 20.32 -3.78 -22.37
N LEU A 187 20.56 -2.48 -22.20
CA LEU A 187 20.92 -1.89 -20.90
C LEU A 187 19.80 -2.15 -19.88
N VAL A 188 18.56 -1.82 -20.24
CA VAL A 188 17.37 -2.04 -19.40
C VAL A 188 17.25 -3.52 -19.00
N ALA A 189 17.36 -4.45 -19.96
CA ALA A 189 17.27 -5.88 -19.70
C ALA A 189 18.39 -6.38 -18.76
N LEU A 190 19.61 -5.86 -18.91
CA LEU A 190 20.75 -6.21 -18.07
C LEU A 190 20.69 -5.58 -16.67
N MET A 191 20.09 -4.40 -16.51
CA MET A 191 19.95 -3.70 -15.22
C MET A 191 18.92 -4.35 -14.28
N VAL A 192 17.95 -5.10 -14.83
CA VAL A 192 17.04 -5.94 -14.03
C VAL A 192 17.81 -7.02 -13.24
N VAL A 193 18.92 -7.52 -13.80
CA VAL A 193 19.79 -8.51 -13.15
C VAL A 193 20.89 -7.80 -12.36
N GLY A 194 20.64 -7.63 -11.08
CA GLY A 194 21.56 -6.98 -10.16
C GLY A 194 22.59 -7.95 -9.57
N ALA A 195 22.95 -7.69 -8.31
CA ALA A 195 24.12 -8.29 -7.68
C ALA A 195 23.83 -9.61 -6.92
N CYS A 196 24.84 -10.17 -6.25
CA CYS A 196 24.72 -11.39 -5.43
C CYS A 196 23.79 -11.17 -4.20
N PRO A 197 23.12 -12.20 -3.63
CA PRO A 197 22.51 -12.07 -2.30
C PRO A 197 23.57 -11.68 -1.25
N VAL A 198 23.27 -10.74 -0.35
CA VAL A 198 24.22 -10.19 0.64
C VAL A 198 25.45 -9.52 -0.01
N SER A 199 25.18 -8.66 -0.99
CA SER A 199 26.13 -7.75 -1.65
C SER A 199 25.56 -6.32 -1.65
N THR A 200 26.27 -5.34 -2.21
CA THR A 200 25.84 -3.93 -2.20
C THR A 200 24.80 -3.58 -3.27
N GLY A 201 24.75 -4.31 -4.39
CA GLY A 201 23.87 -3.99 -5.52
C GLY A 201 22.41 -4.49 -5.41
N GLY A 202 21.51 -3.80 -6.13
CA GLY A 202 20.06 -4.03 -6.18
C GLY A 202 19.62 -5.22 -7.06
N GLY A 203 18.44 -5.11 -7.69
CA GLY A 203 17.94 -6.00 -8.76
C GLY A 203 17.65 -7.48 -8.38
N ILE A 204 17.21 -8.24 -9.39
CA ILE A 204 17.08 -9.71 -9.32
C ILE A 204 18.47 -10.30 -9.09
N LYS A 205 18.61 -11.12 -8.04
CA LYS A 205 19.91 -11.61 -7.63
C LYS A 205 20.45 -12.66 -8.61
N THR A 206 21.76 -12.68 -8.83
CA THR A 206 22.42 -13.63 -9.77
C THR A 206 22.11 -15.10 -9.46
N VAL A 207 21.93 -15.44 -8.18
CA VAL A 207 21.52 -16.78 -7.73
C VAL A 207 20.06 -17.10 -8.09
N THR A 208 19.16 -16.13 -8.00
CA THR A 208 17.76 -16.27 -8.45
C THR A 208 17.71 -16.54 -9.95
N LEU A 209 18.44 -15.77 -10.75
CA LEU A 209 18.54 -16.00 -12.20
C LEU A 209 19.10 -17.39 -12.52
N ALA A 210 20.15 -17.83 -11.80
CA ALA A 210 20.70 -19.18 -11.95
C ALA A 210 19.64 -20.27 -11.74
N VAL A 211 18.83 -20.14 -10.70
CA VAL A 211 17.74 -21.08 -10.38
C VAL A 211 16.64 -21.04 -11.43
N LEU A 212 16.22 -19.87 -11.90
CA LEU A 212 15.20 -19.71 -12.93
C LEU A 212 15.63 -20.36 -14.26
N LEU A 213 16.87 -20.14 -14.71
CA LEU A 213 17.40 -20.75 -15.93
C LEU A 213 17.53 -22.28 -15.81
N LEU A 214 17.92 -22.79 -14.64
CA LEU A 214 17.97 -24.23 -14.38
C LEU A 214 16.56 -24.85 -14.26
N ALA A 215 15.59 -24.13 -13.71
CA ALA A 215 14.18 -24.54 -13.67
C ALA A 215 13.60 -24.65 -15.09
N LEU A 216 13.83 -23.64 -15.93
CA LEU A 216 13.42 -23.64 -17.34
C LEU A 216 14.07 -24.80 -18.10
N ARG A 217 15.37 -25.02 -17.92
CA ARG A 217 16.08 -26.17 -18.51
C ARG A 217 15.52 -27.51 -18.03
N SER A 218 15.20 -27.65 -16.74
CA SER A 218 14.61 -28.86 -16.17
C SER A 218 13.24 -29.15 -16.79
N LEU A 219 12.41 -28.11 -16.93
CA LEU A 219 11.08 -28.18 -17.55
C LEU A 219 11.17 -28.59 -19.04
N LEU A 220 12.04 -27.95 -19.81
CA LEU A 220 12.28 -28.28 -21.22
C LEU A 220 12.91 -29.68 -21.42
N SER A 221 13.63 -30.18 -20.42
CA SER A 221 14.26 -31.52 -20.45
C SER A 221 13.41 -32.62 -19.81
N GLY A 222 12.16 -32.32 -19.41
CA GLY A 222 11.26 -33.30 -18.78
C GLY A 222 11.72 -33.83 -17.40
N ARG A 223 12.64 -33.14 -16.71
CA ARG A 223 13.17 -33.59 -15.41
C ARG A 223 12.34 -33.04 -14.25
N GLU A 224 11.86 -33.92 -13.37
CA GLU A 224 11.08 -33.57 -12.17
C GLU A 224 11.83 -32.77 -11.10
N ARG A 225 13.17 -32.75 -11.15
CA ARG A 225 14.03 -32.14 -10.12
C ARG A 225 15.06 -31.21 -10.74
N ILE A 226 15.15 -30.00 -10.20
CA ILE A 226 16.15 -29.01 -10.60
C ILE A 226 17.51 -29.43 -10.00
N GLU A 227 18.51 -29.64 -10.85
CA GLU A 227 19.86 -30.05 -10.43
C GLU A 227 20.88 -28.95 -10.74
N ILE A 228 21.75 -28.65 -9.77
CA ILE A 228 22.88 -27.72 -9.92
C ILE A 228 24.19 -28.43 -9.58
N TYR A 229 25.12 -28.50 -10.54
CA TYR A 229 26.41 -29.18 -10.44
C TYR A 229 26.36 -30.61 -9.83
N GLY A 230 25.35 -31.41 -10.22
CA GLY A 230 25.17 -32.78 -9.74
C GLY A 230 24.56 -32.90 -8.33
N ARG A 231 23.87 -31.86 -7.85
CA ARG A 231 23.07 -31.89 -6.61
C ARG A 231 21.67 -31.37 -6.87
N ALA A 232 20.65 -32.11 -6.42
CA ALA A 232 19.27 -31.66 -6.47
C ALA A 232 19.05 -30.46 -5.53
N LEU A 233 18.39 -29.42 -6.03
CA LEU A 233 17.94 -28.29 -5.23
C LEU A 233 16.63 -28.66 -4.49
N PRO A 234 16.50 -28.40 -3.18
CA PRO A 234 15.23 -28.52 -2.49
C PRO A 234 14.18 -27.61 -3.13
N GLN A 235 12.98 -28.13 -3.43
CA GLN A 235 11.90 -27.35 -4.05
C GLN A 235 11.58 -26.08 -3.25
N SER A 236 11.58 -26.14 -1.92
CA SER A 236 11.39 -24.99 -1.04
C SER A 236 12.40 -23.86 -1.27
N LEU A 237 13.67 -24.20 -1.56
CA LEU A 237 14.72 -23.23 -1.85
C LEU A 237 14.56 -22.66 -3.27
N ALA A 238 14.13 -23.47 -4.23
CA ALA A 238 13.85 -23.01 -5.59
C ALA A 238 12.70 -21.98 -5.62
N PHE A 239 11.60 -22.25 -4.90
CA PHE A 239 10.47 -21.33 -4.80
C PHE A 239 10.83 -20.04 -4.04
N SER A 240 11.51 -20.16 -2.90
CA SER A 240 11.95 -19.01 -2.11
C SER A 240 12.93 -18.10 -2.87
N LEU A 241 13.83 -18.66 -3.69
CA LEU A 241 14.76 -17.86 -4.49
C LEU A 241 14.12 -17.26 -5.75
N ALA A 242 13.10 -17.90 -6.33
CA ALA A 242 12.37 -17.41 -7.49
C ALA A 242 11.40 -16.24 -7.18
N GLY A 243 11.27 -15.84 -5.91
CA GLY A 243 10.24 -14.87 -5.49
C GLY A 243 8.81 -15.41 -5.61
N TRP A 244 8.65 -16.73 -5.78
CA TRP A 244 7.34 -17.36 -5.88
C TRP A 244 6.82 -17.61 -4.47
N GLU A 245 5.97 -16.73 -3.98
CA GLU A 245 5.15 -17.01 -2.81
C GLU A 245 4.36 -18.31 -3.03
N LYS A 246 4.13 -19.06 -1.94
CA LYS A 246 3.46 -20.37 -1.96
C LYS A 246 2.05 -20.33 -2.56
N GLU A 247 1.48 -19.14 -2.69
CA GLU A 247 0.13 -18.89 -3.19
C GLU A 247 -0.02 -19.24 -4.67
N HIS A 248 0.97 -18.94 -5.53
CA HIS A 248 0.75 -19.00 -6.98
C HIS A 248 0.86 -20.39 -7.63
N LEU A 249 1.62 -21.34 -7.06
CA LEU A 249 1.74 -22.69 -7.66
C LEU A 249 0.82 -23.74 -7.04
N SER A 250 0.44 -23.57 -5.77
CA SER A 250 -0.61 -24.40 -5.14
C SER A 250 -1.95 -24.23 -5.87
N VAL A 251 -2.20 -23.04 -6.43
CA VAL A 251 -3.29 -22.73 -7.37
C VAL A 251 -3.25 -23.63 -8.63
N ARG A 252 -2.13 -23.80 -9.33
CA ARG A 252 -2.09 -24.66 -10.54
C ARG A 252 -2.39 -26.14 -10.26
N LEU A 253 -1.96 -26.68 -9.10
CA LEU A 253 -2.29 -28.04 -8.64
C LEU A 253 -3.71 -28.18 -8.04
N TYR A 254 -4.40 -27.07 -7.84
CA TYR A 254 -5.81 -27.02 -7.44
C TYR A 254 -6.72 -26.94 -8.68
N TYR A 255 -6.32 -26.16 -9.70
CA TYR A 255 -7.17 -25.84 -10.86
C TYR A 255 -7.24 -26.95 -11.92
N GLY A 256 -6.23 -27.81 -12.02
CA GLY A 256 -6.31 -29.00 -12.89
C GLY A 256 -7.42 -29.98 -12.52
N TYR A 257 -8.04 -29.83 -11.34
CA TYR A 257 -9.15 -30.67 -10.88
C TYR A 257 -10.51 -29.97 -10.85
N VAL A 258 -10.56 -28.63 -10.71
CA VAL A 258 -11.85 -27.90 -10.75
C VAL A 258 -12.45 -27.97 -12.16
N LEU A 259 -11.63 -27.82 -13.21
CA LEU A 259 -12.02 -28.03 -14.61
C LEU A 259 -12.30 -29.50 -14.98
N ALA A 260 -12.08 -30.46 -14.08
CA ALA A 260 -12.40 -31.88 -14.25
C ALA A 260 -13.63 -32.31 -13.42
N ALA A 261 -13.99 -31.55 -12.39
CA ALA A 261 -15.21 -31.75 -11.59
C ALA A 261 -16.44 -31.07 -12.21
N GLU A 262 -16.24 -30.01 -12.99
CA GLU A 262 -17.26 -29.46 -13.88
C GLU A 262 -17.21 -30.20 -15.23
N GLY A 263 -18.17 -31.10 -15.44
CA GLY A 263 -18.33 -31.80 -16.72
C GLY A 263 -18.64 -30.82 -17.88
N PRO A 264 -18.40 -31.22 -19.15
CA PRO A 264 -18.40 -30.29 -20.29
C PRO A 264 -19.81 -29.87 -20.73
N ALA A 265 -20.48 -29.03 -19.94
CA ALA A 265 -21.71 -28.35 -20.31
C ALA A 265 -21.40 -27.16 -21.24
N ARG A 266 -21.14 -27.45 -22.52
CA ARG A 266 -21.19 -26.43 -23.59
C ARG A 266 -22.64 -25.98 -23.80
N THR A 267 -23.06 -24.92 -23.11
CA THR A 267 -24.30 -24.19 -23.44
C THR A 267 -24.03 -22.68 -23.51
N ARG A 268 -24.65 -22.04 -24.52
CA ARG A 268 -24.41 -20.67 -24.96
C ARG A 268 -24.48 -19.62 -23.85
N ALA A 269 -23.48 -18.73 -23.82
CA ALA A 269 -23.48 -17.50 -23.04
C ALA A 269 -24.36 -16.41 -23.70
N GLU A 270 -25.66 -16.67 -23.85
CA GLU A 270 -26.63 -15.74 -24.49
C GLU A 270 -27.82 -15.34 -23.59
N ASN A 271 -27.96 -15.90 -22.37
CA ASN A 271 -29.05 -15.56 -21.45
C ASN A 271 -28.60 -15.50 -19.97
N ALA A 272 -27.69 -14.58 -19.66
CA ALA A 272 -27.56 -14.08 -18.28
C ALA A 272 -28.63 -12.98 -18.08
N PRO A 273 -29.60 -13.13 -17.16
CA PRO A 273 -30.60 -12.10 -16.96
C PRO A 273 -29.96 -10.84 -16.41
N SER A 274 -30.11 -9.74 -17.13
CA SER A 274 -29.73 -8.42 -16.67
C SER A 274 -30.55 -8.07 -15.41
N LEU A 275 -29.87 -7.82 -14.28
CA LEU A 275 -30.50 -7.21 -13.10
C LEU A 275 -30.75 -5.69 -13.30
N VAL A 276 -31.25 -5.34 -14.48
CA VAL A 276 -31.79 -4.02 -14.83
C VAL A 276 -33.32 -4.18 -14.79
N GLY A 277 -33.89 -4.23 -13.58
CA GLY A 277 -35.28 -4.68 -13.45
C GLY A 277 -35.92 -4.64 -12.07
N LEU A 278 -35.49 -3.77 -11.15
CA LEU A 278 -36.20 -3.54 -9.88
C LEU A 278 -36.43 -2.04 -9.63
N ARG A 279 -37.33 -1.44 -10.41
CA ARG A 279 -38.14 -0.32 -9.91
C ARG A 279 -39.30 -0.92 -9.10
N GLY A 280 -39.07 -1.09 -7.79
CA GLY A 280 -40.15 -1.30 -6.82
C GLY A 280 -40.97 -0.01 -6.65
N PRO A 281 -42.24 -0.11 -6.18
CA PRO A 281 -43.21 0.97 -6.27
C PRO A 281 -42.88 2.14 -5.33
N ALA A 282 -43.46 3.30 -5.65
CA ALA A 282 -43.55 4.40 -4.71
C ALA A 282 -44.36 3.97 -3.47
N VAL A 283 -43.68 3.79 -2.34
CA VAL A 283 -44.33 3.77 -1.03
C VAL A 283 -44.45 5.24 -0.61
N ALA A 284 -45.68 5.73 -0.60
CA ALA A 284 -45.99 7.06 -0.11
C ALA A 284 -45.74 7.17 1.40
N ASP A 285 -45.34 8.38 1.80
CA ASP A 285 -45.46 9.02 3.12
C ASP A 285 -45.60 8.16 4.39
N GLY A 286 -44.67 8.39 5.33
CA GLY A 286 -45.00 8.36 6.77
C GLY A 286 -44.22 7.38 7.65
N ALA A 287 -42.96 7.69 7.97
CA ALA A 287 -42.35 7.31 9.25
C ALA A 287 -41.25 8.32 9.62
N TRP A 288 -41.49 9.10 10.68
CA TRP A 288 -40.67 10.25 11.05
C TRP A 288 -39.35 9.85 11.72
N LEU A 289 -38.23 10.24 11.12
CA LEU A 289 -36.99 10.50 11.86
C LEU A 289 -36.99 11.97 12.27
N LEU A 290 -36.91 12.23 13.58
CA LEU A 290 -36.80 13.57 14.17
C LEU A 290 -35.56 14.29 13.63
N ARG A 291 -35.76 15.13 12.60
CA ARG A 291 -34.81 16.15 12.16
C ARG A 291 -35.13 17.47 12.84
N SER A 292 -34.91 17.53 14.15
CA SER A 292 -34.86 18.79 14.87
C SER A 292 -33.41 19.06 15.26
N ASP A 293 -32.86 20.18 14.80
CA ASP A 293 -31.54 20.67 15.21
C ASP A 293 -31.64 21.52 16.50
N ASP A 294 -32.83 21.59 17.13
CA ASP A 294 -33.08 22.33 18.38
C ASP A 294 -32.80 21.47 19.63
N PRO A 295 -31.82 21.85 20.49
CA PRO A 295 -31.54 21.16 21.74
C PRO A 295 -32.73 21.08 22.71
N GLY A 296 -33.69 22.01 22.63
CA GLY A 296 -34.83 22.10 23.54
C GLY A 296 -35.84 20.96 23.36
N GLU A 297 -36.21 20.65 22.12
CA GLU A 297 -37.15 19.55 21.83
C GLU A 297 -36.55 18.18 22.15
N ILE A 298 -35.25 18.00 21.84
CA ILE A 298 -34.49 16.78 22.14
C ILE A 298 -34.43 16.54 23.65
N ARG A 299 -34.23 17.60 24.45
CA ARG A 299 -34.24 17.51 25.91
C ARG A 299 -35.58 16.99 26.44
N VAL A 300 -36.71 17.51 25.95
CA VAL A 300 -38.05 17.04 26.38
C VAL A 300 -38.31 15.58 25.97
N ALA A 301 -37.79 15.14 24.83
CA ALA A 301 -37.88 13.75 24.39
C ALA A 301 -37.01 12.79 25.25
N LEU A 302 -35.82 13.23 25.69
CA LEU A 302 -34.90 12.43 26.50
C LEU A 302 -35.26 12.42 28.00
N GLU A 303 -35.81 13.52 28.53
CA GLU A 303 -36.37 13.56 29.90
C GLU A 303 -37.56 12.59 30.01
N ARG A 304 -38.40 12.47 28.96
CA ARG A 304 -39.45 11.42 28.86
C ARG A 304 -38.91 9.98 28.76
N ALA A 305 -37.64 9.80 28.38
CA ALA A 305 -36.97 8.51 28.29
C ALA A 305 -36.10 8.18 29.52
N GLY A 306 -36.07 9.04 30.54
CA GLY A 306 -35.38 8.77 31.82
C GLY A 306 -33.86 8.91 31.81
N VAL A 307 -33.27 9.63 30.84
CA VAL A 307 -31.81 9.82 30.74
C VAL A 307 -31.38 11.09 31.47
N PRO A 308 -30.45 11.05 32.45
CA PRO A 308 -30.02 12.22 33.21
C PRO A 308 -29.17 13.21 32.39
N ALA A 309 -29.36 14.51 32.65
CA ALA A 309 -28.95 15.62 31.78
C ALA A 309 -27.44 15.81 31.53
N VAL A 310 -26.55 15.15 32.30
CA VAL A 310 -25.10 15.28 32.12
C VAL A 310 -24.60 14.48 30.90
N GLY A 311 -25.33 13.46 30.44
CA GLY A 311 -24.99 12.66 29.26
C GLY A 311 -25.22 13.35 27.90
N ILE A 312 -25.72 14.60 27.89
CA ILE A 312 -26.13 15.28 26.65
C ILE A 312 -24.91 15.68 25.80
N VAL A 313 -23.81 16.16 26.38
CA VAL A 313 -22.63 16.60 25.60
C VAL A 313 -21.87 15.42 24.99
N ALA A 314 -21.58 14.37 25.78
CA ALA A 314 -20.92 13.16 25.29
C ALA A 314 -21.78 12.41 24.26
N SER A 315 -23.10 12.31 24.47
CA SER A 315 -23.99 11.70 23.48
C SER A 315 -24.20 12.58 22.23
N SER A 316 -23.95 13.89 22.31
CA SER A 316 -23.87 14.77 21.15
C SER A 316 -22.56 14.60 20.38
N PHE A 317 -21.40 14.39 21.03
CA PHE A 317 -20.18 14.02 20.31
C PHE A 317 -20.32 12.62 19.69
N VAL A 318 -20.77 11.61 20.45
CA VAL A 318 -20.96 10.26 19.92
C VAL A 318 -22.04 10.23 18.83
N ARG A 319 -23.09 11.06 18.88
CA ARG A 319 -24.10 11.16 17.80
C ARG A 319 -23.81 12.18 16.72
N ALA A 320 -22.89 13.13 16.89
CA ALA A 320 -22.35 13.95 15.80
C ALA A 320 -21.25 13.20 15.06
N TRP A 321 -20.47 12.38 15.77
CA TRP A 321 -19.58 11.37 15.21
C TRP A 321 -20.39 10.31 14.49
N GLN A 322 -21.38 9.66 15.13
CA GLN A 322 -22.29 8.74 14.44
C GLN A 322 -23.00 9.45 13.28
N SER A 323 -23.63 10.63 13.42
CA SER A 323 -24.29 11.32 12.29
C SER A 323 -23.33 11.71 11.14
N CYS A 324 -22.13 12.20 11.45
CA CYS A 324 -21.08 12.41 10.44
C CYS A 324 -20.52 11.10 9.88
N VAL A 325 -20.72 9.97 10.55
CA VAL A 325 -20.37 8.61 10.12
C VAL A 325 -21.57 7.83 9.56
N ASP A 326 -22.81 8.29 9.72
CA ASP A 326 -24.05 7.66 9.25
C ASP A 326 -24.32 8.12 7.81
N GLY A 327 -23.89 9.34 7.49
CA GLY A 327 -23.60 9.76 6.11
C GLY A 327 -22.37 9.07 5.49
N TRP A 328 -21.69 8.18 6.21
CA TRP A 328 -20.50 7.41 5.81
C TRP A 328 -20.59 5.94 6.29
N GLY A 329 -21.77 5.33 6.37
CA GLY A 329 -22.05 4.16 7.23
C GLY A 329 -20.98 3.05 7.37
N GLN A 330 -20.75 2.62 8.62
CA GLN A 330 -19.90 1.50 9.12
C GLN A 330 -18.43 1.72 9.59
N PRO A 331 -17.69 2.83 9.36
CA PRO A 331 -16.25 2.90 9.65
C PRO A 331 -15.88 3.18 11.12
N SER A 332 -16.79 3.71 11.96
CA SER A 332 -16.49 4.09 13.35
C SER A 332 -16.09 2.89 14.23
N THR A 333 -16.75 1.75 14.08
CA THR A 333 -16.36 0.50 14.77
C THR A 333 -15.17 -0.18 14.09
N ALA A 334 -15.06 -0.06 12.76
CA ALA A 334 -13.97 -0.64 11.99
C ALA A 334 -12.58 -0.14 12.42
N PHE A 335 -12.50 1.11 12.89
CA PHE A 335 -11.26 1.73 13.38
C PHE A 335 -10.59 0.99 14.55
N VAL A 336 -11.37 0.24 15.34
CA VAL A 336 -10.85 -0.56 16.48
C VAL A 336 -10.74 -2.06 16.11
N THR A 337 -11.28 -2.50 14.97
CA THR A 337 -11.22 -3.92 14.55
C THR A 337 -9.99 -4.27 13.71
N ILE A 338 -8.82 -3.84 14.21
CA ILE A 338 -7.46 -3.71 13.65
C ILE A 338 -6.44 -4.88 13.54
N PRO A 339 -6.70 -6.18 13.24
CA PRO A 339 -5.64 -7.20 13.21
C PRO A 339 -4.87 -7.25 11.87
N HIS A 340 -3.53 -7.24 11.87
CA HIS A 340 -2.71 -7.32 10.64
C HIS A 340 -2.41 -8.76 10.17
N ALA A 341 -2.39 -9.74 11.07
CA ALA A 341 -2.17 -11.15 10.70
C ALA A 341 -2.73 -12.11 11.76
N THR A 342 -3.62 -13.03 11.40
CA THR A 342 -4.16 -14.05 12.32
C THR A 342 -3.24 -15.26 12.53
N THR A 343 -1.97 -15.15 12.12
CA THR A 343 -0.94 -16.19 12.26
C THR A 343 -0.01 -15.91 13.45
N GLY A 344 0.36 -16.97 14.18
CA GLY A 344 1.22 -16.88 15.37
C GLY A 344 0.56 -17.52 16.61
N GLN A 345 1.20 -17.37 17.77
CA GLN A 345 0.59 -17.71 19.04
C GLN A 345 -0.44 -16.64 19.44
N GLN A 346 -1.51 -17.05 20.13
CA GLN A 346 -2.63 -16.17 20.48
C GLN A 346 -2.22 -14.97 21.34
N ALA A 347 -1.22 -15.13 22.22
CA ALA A 347 -0.68 -14.03 23.02
C ALA A 347 -0.02 -12.96 22.14
N ASP A 348 0.92 -13.35 21.26
CA ASP A 348 1.59 -12.44 20.32
C ASP A 348 0.60 -11.69 19.43
N PHE A 349 -0.44 -12.40 18.96
CA PHE A 349 -1.49 -11.82 18.15
C PHE A 349 -2.24 -10.70 18.87
N ILE A 350 -2.71 -10.96 20.10
CA ILE A 350 -3.42 -9.95 20.91
C ILE A 350 -2.50 -8.75 21.18
N HIS A 351 -1.22 -8.97 21.50
CA HIS A 351 -0.30 -7.88 21.76
C HIS A 351 -0.03 -7.00 20.52
N LYS A 352 0.05 -7.57 19.31
CA LYS A 352 0.16 -6.79 18.06
C LYS A 352 -1.10 -6.00 17.75
N MET A 353 -2.28 -6.63 17.88
CA MET A 353 -3.56 -5.95 17.65
C MET A 353 -3.76 -4.77 18.61
N VAL A 354 -3.34 -4.90 19.87
CA VAL A 354 -3.37 -3.82 20.87
C VAL A 354 -2.39 -2.69 20.53
N ASP A 355 -1.20 -3.02 20.01
CA ASP A 355 -0.20 -2.05 19.55
C ASP A 355 -0.76 -1.21 18.37
N GLU A 356 -1.35 -1.89 17.37
CA GLU A 356 -2.03 -1.24 16.24
C GLU A 356 -3.22 -0.36 16.68
N GLN A 357 -4.02 -0.83 17.66
CA GLN A 357 -5.13 -0.06 18.21
C GLN A 357 -4.67 1.20 18.95
N ILE A 358 -3.58 1.12 19.73
CA ILE A 358 -2.99 2.27 20.41
C ILE A 358 -2.44 3.26 19.38
N ASP A 359 -1.66 2.78 18.40
CA ASP A 359 -1.01 3.64 17.40
C ASP A 359 -2.03 4.37 16.53
N ALA A 360 -3.06 3.65 16.04
CA ALA A 360 -4.14 4.24 15.26
C ALA A 360 -4.92 5.29 16.05
N VAL A 361 -5.29 5.00 17.31
CA VAL A 361 -6.06 5.95 18.15
C VAL A 361 -5.20 7.15 18.56
N SER A 362 -3.94 6.95 18.94
CA SER A 362 -3.09 8.05 19.39
C SER A 362 -2.67 8.97 18.25
N GLN A 363 -2.34 8.45 17.07
CA GLN A 363 -2.06 9.29 15.91
C GLN A 363 -3.33 9.99 15.40
N ALA A 364 -4.45 9.25 15.22
CA ALA A 364 -5.64 9.81 14.59
C ALA A 364 -6.41 10.81 15.46
N PHE A 365 -6.42 10.66 16.79
CA PHE A 365 -7.14 11.59 17.67
C PHE A 365 -6.23 12.56 18.42
N LEU A 366 -5.05 12.12 18.85
CA LEU A 366 -4.15 12.95 19.67
C LEU A 366 -3.00 13.54 18.85
N GLY A 367 -2.72 13.04 17.64
CA GLY A 367 -1.52 13.41 16.89
C GLY A 367 -0.25 13.04 17.67
N LEU A 368 -0.23 11.91 18.37
CA LEU A 368 0.91 11.48 19.20
C LEU A 368 1.36 10.05 18.85
N THR A 369 2.67 9.84 18.85
CA THR A 369 3.32 8.54 18.62
C THR A 369 3.42 7.70 19.91
N VAL A 370 2.30 7.51 20.62
CA VAL A 370 2.26 6.82 21.93
C VAL A 370 2.82 5.39 21.85
N ALA A 371 2.68 4.70 20.71
CA ALA A 371 3.26 3.37 20.49
C ALA A 371 4.80 3.34 20.67
N CYS A 372 5.51 4.45 20.46
CA CYS A 372 6.95 4.52 20.74
C CYS A 372 7.29 4.36 22.25
N ALA A 373 6.33 4.58 23.15
CA ALA A 373 6.49 4.34 24.59
C ALA A 373 6.38 2.85 24.99
N ARG A 374 6.09 1.94 24.04
CA ARG A 374 5.92 0.50 24.29
C ARG A 374 7.12 -0.15 24.98
N CYS A 375 8.35 0.21 24.59
CA CYS A 375 9.58 -0.49 25.01
C CYS A 375 10.36 0.25 26.11
N HIS A 376 10.18 1.57 26.20
CA HIS A 376 10.80 2.46 27.17
C HIS A 376 9.97 3.74 27.22
N ASP A 377 10.17 4.61 28.22
CA ASP A 377 9.54 5.93 28.24
C ASP A 377 9.81 6.68 26.93
N HIS A 378 8.81 7.39 26.40
CA HIS A 378 8.87 7.96 25.06
C HIS A 378 10.09 8.87 24.88
N LYS A 379 10.75 8.77 23.72
CA LYS A 379 12.12 9.30 23.52
C LYS A 379 12.22 10.82 23.64
N PHE A 380 11.16 11.54 23.27
CA PHE A 380 11.15 13.00 23.19
C PHE A 380 10.01 13.58 24.02
N ASP A 381 8.79 13.16 23.74
CA ASP A 381 7.61 13.55 24.51
C ASP A 381 7.58 12.92 25.92
N PRO A 382 7.06 13.62 26.93
CA PRO A 382 7.01 13.17 28.33
C PRO A 382 5.92 12.11 28.59
N ILE A 383 5.90 11.04 27.79
CA ILE A 383 4.92 9.95 27.86
C ILE A 383 5.62 8.72 28.44
N PRO A 384 5.40 8.35 29.71
CA PRO A 384 6.04 7.19 30.31
C PRO A 384 5.50 5.88 29.70
N GLN A 385 6.30 4.82 29.76
CA GLN A 385 5.91 3.47 29.33
C GLN A 385 4.64 2.98 30.05
N ARG A 386 4.37 3.50 31.26
CA ARG A 386 3.11 3.25 32.00
C ARG A 386 1.87 3.71 31.24
N ASP A 387 1.90 4.87 30.58
CA ASP A 387 0.71 5.41 29.90
C ASP A 387 0.33 4.54 28.68
N TYR A 388 1.33 4.04 27.95
CA TYR A 388 1.12 3.02 26.91
C TYR A 388 0.45 1.76 27.48
N TYR A 389 0.91 1.26 28.64
CA TYR A 389 0.31 0.06 29.24
C TYR A 389 -1.05 0.29 29.91
N ALA A 390 -1.34 1.52 30.35
CA ALA A 390 -2.66 1.93 30.82
C ALA A 390 -3.69 1.86 29.67
N LEU A 391 -3.34 2.37 28.49
CA LEU A 391 -4.13 2.20 27.26
C LEU A 391 -4.21 0.72 26.84
N ALA A 392 -3.10 -0.02 26.91
CA ALA A 392 -3.07 -1.43 26.56
C ALA A 392 -4.02 -2.28 27.41
N GLY A 393 -4.24 -1.93 28.68
CA GLY A 393 -5.24 -2.59 29.52
C GLY A 393 -6.67 -2.42 28.99
N ILE A 394 -7.02 -1.25 28.43
CA ILE A 394 -8.35 -0.96 27.90
C ILE A 394 -8.62 -1.84 26.66
N PHE A 395 -7.66 -1.85 25.73
CA PHE A 395 -7.75 -2.68 24.52
C PHE A 395 -7.63 -4.18 24.82
N ARG A 396 -6.82 -4.62 25.81
CA ARG A 396 -6.80 -6.02 26.27
C ARG A 396 -8.09 -6.44 26.97
N SER A 397 -8.83 -5.49 27.56
CA SER A 397 -10.18 -5.71 28.12
C SER A 397 -11.29 -5.68 27.06
N THR A 398 -10.93 -5.43 25.80
CA THR A 398 -11.85 -5.41 24.65
C THR A 398 -11.75 -6.72 23.86
N GLU A 399 -12.88 -7.21 23.35
CA GLU A 399 -12.96 -8.34 22.43
C GLU A 399 -13.30 -7.83 21.02
N THR A 400 -12.45 -8.18 20.07
CA THR A 400 -12.48 -7.65 18.70
C THR A 400 -13.11 -8.67 17.76
N LEU A 401 -14.22 -8.29 17.13
CA LEU A 401 -15.10 -9.14 16.30
C LEU A 401 -14.93 -8.73 14.82
N TYR A 402 -14.21 -9.55 14.07
CA TYR A 402 -13.76 -9.26 12.70
C TYR A 402 -14.10 -10.37 11.68
N GLY A 403 -14.94 -11.35 12.04
CA GLY A 403 -15.59 -12.25 11.08
C GLY A 403 -14.67 -13.15 10.25
N THR A 404 -13.83 -13.94 10.89
CA THR A 404 -12.92 -14.89 10.21
C THR A 404 -13.02 -16.30 10.79
N ILE A 405 -12.99 -17.32 9.91
CA ILE A 405 -13.06 -18.74 10.30
C ILE A 405 -11.68 -19.37 10.51
N PRO A 406 -11.57 -20.41 11.36
CA PRO A 406 -10.32 -21.15 11.51
C PRO A 406 -9.98 -21.90 10.22
N VAL A 407 -8.80 -21.62 9.67
CA VAL A 407 -8.21 -22.27 8.48
C VAL A 407 -6.70 -22.38 8.69
N ILE A 408 -5.94 -23.06 7.80
CA ILE A 408 -4.49 -23.28 7.99
C ILE A 408 -3.70 -21.98 8.22
N GLN A 409 -4.15 -20.87 7.62
CA GLN A 409 -3.54 -19.55 7.73
C GLN A 409 -4.23 -18.65 8.77
N ASN A 410 -5.21 -19.15 9.52
CA ASN A 410 -5.93 -18.42 10.56
C ASN A 410 -6.05 -19.26 11.84
N ASN A 411 -5.17 -18.97 12.81
CA ASN A 411 -5.18 -19.58 14.14
C ASN A 411 -5.93 -18.71 15.18
N ASN A 412 -6.40 -17.53 14.78
CA ASN A 412 -7.09 -16.57 15.63
C ASN A 412 -8.41 -16.16 14.95
N PRO A 413 -9.37 -17.08 14.82
CA PRO A 413 -10.70 -16.75 14.30
C PRO A 413 -11.46 -15.85 15.28
N SER A 414 -12.40 -15.08 14.75
CA SER A 414 -13.30 -14.24 15.54
C SER A 414 -14.62 -14.07 14.79
N GLU A 415 -15.74 -14.08 15.50
CA GLU A 415 -17.07 -13.98 14.91
C GLU A 415 -17.37 -12.53 14.46
N LEU A 416 -18.51 -12.31 13.79
CA LEU A 416 -19.08 -10.98 13.61
C LEU A 416 -20.00 -10.60 14.77
N LEU A 417 -20.16 -9.30 15.04
CA LEU A 417 -21.11 -8.79 16.02
C LEU A 417 -22.53 -8.83 15.42
N PRO A 418 -23.49 -9.56 16.01
CA PRO A 418 -24.90 -9.45 15.63
C PRO A 418 -25.49 -8.13 16.10
N LEU A 419 -26.13 -7.40 15.19
CA LEU A 419 -26.86 -6.17 15.51
C LEU A 419 -28.31 -6.50 15.91
N PRO A 420 -28.94 -5.68 16.78
CA PRO A 420 -30.34 -5.91 17.19
C PRO A 420 -31.31 -5.95 16.00
N PRO A 421 -32.38 -6.79 16.04
CA PRO A 421 -33.37 -6.89 14.98
C PRO A 421 -34.11 -5.57 14.62
N GLY A 422 -34.08 -4.57 15.51
CA GLY A 422 -34.63 -3.23 15.28
C GLY A 422 -33.62 -2.20 14.75
N SER A 423 -32.41 -2.60 14.35
CA SER A 423 -31.33 -1.68 13.93
C SER A 423 -31.58 -0.91 12.63
N GLY A 424 -32.67 -1.19 11.90
CA GLY A 424 -32.99 -0.58 10.61
C GLY A 424 -32.04 -0.96 9.47
N MET A 425 -30.99 -1.74 9.75
CA MET A 425 -29.99 -2.16 8.79
C MET A 425 -30.41 -3.46 8.09
N PRO A 426 -30.46 -3.51 6.75
CA PRO A 426 -30.73 -4.73 6.00
C PRO A 426 -29.60 -5.76 6.20
N ALA A 427 -29.97 -7.03 6.35
CA ALA A 427 -29.00 -8.12 6.34
C ALA A 427 -28.35 -8.26 4.96
N GLY A 428 -27.04 -8.53 4.91
CA GLY A 428 -26.32 -8.65 3.65
C GLY A 428 -26.73 -9.88 2.82
N VAL A 429 -27.14 -10.97 3.47
CA VAL A 429 -27.48 -12.24 2.80
C VAL A 429 -29.00 -12.43 2.65
N PRO A 430 -29.46 -13.03 1.52
CA PRO A 430 -30.87 -13.34 1.33
C PRO A 430 -31.37 -14.41 2.33
N PRO A 431 -32.66 -14.44 2.68
CA PRO A 431 -33.21 -15.40 3.63
C PRO A 431 -33.03 -16.86 3.18
N LEU A 432 -32.83 -17.76 4.15
CA LEU A 432 -32.61 -19.18 3.89
C LEU A 432 -33.93 -19.94 3.96
N THR A 433 -34.32 -20.60 2.87
CA THR A 433 -35.50 -21.46 2.87
C THR A 433 -35.29 -22.69 3.76
N SER A 434 -36.36 -23.26 4.32
CA SER A 434 -36.30 -24.48 5.14
C SER A 434 -35.59 -25.63 4.42
N ALA A 435 -35.93 -25.88 3.15
CA ALA A 435 -35.26 -26.87 2.31
C ALA A 435 -33.79 -26.50 1.97
N GLY A 436 -33.43 -25.22 2.01
CA GLY A 436 -32.03 -24.77 1.90
C GLY A 436 -31.23 -25.03 3.17
N ARG A 437 -31.85 -24.81 4.33
CA ARG A 437 -31.30 -25.10 5.66
C ARG A 437 -31.04 -26.59 5.84
N GLU A 438 -32.03 -27.44 5.57
CA GLU A 438 -31.91 -28.90 5.71
C GLU A 438 -30.76 -29.47 4.86
N ARG A 439 -30.58 -28.96 3.62
CA ARG A 439 -29.42 -29.32 2.77
C ARG A 439 -28.09 -28.91 3.40
N LEU A 440 -28.02 -27.72 3.99
CA LEU A 440 -26.81 -27.20 4.62
C LEU A 440 -26.44 -28.02 5.88
N GLU A 441 -27.43 -28.30 6.73
CA GLU A 441 -27.28 -29.13 7.93
C GLU A 441 -26.88 -30.57 7.57
N LYS A 442 -27.46 -31.14 6.50
CA LYS A 442 -27.03 -32.45 5.96
C LYS A 442 -25.58 -32.43 5.48
N GLN A 443 -25.17 -31.43 4.68
CA GLN A 443 -23.78 -31.30 4.22
C GLN A 443 -22.79 -31.17 5.38
N ILE A 444 -23.14 -30.43 6.44
CA ILE A 444 -22.35 -30.33 7.67
C ILE A 444 -22.26 -31.69 8.37
N GLY A 445 -23.37 -32.44 8.45
CA GLY A 445 -23.41 -33.81 8.99
C GLY A 445 -22.49 -34.78 8.22
N ASP A 446 -22.61 -34.82 6.89
CA ASP A 446 -21.80 -35.66 6.00
C ASP A 446 -20.30 -35.34 6.16
N LEU A 447 -19.94 -34.05 6.22
CA LEU A 447 -18.56 -33.61 6.44
C LEU A 447 -18.04 -33.98 7.83
N ARG A 448 -18.85 -33.88 8.90
CA ARG A 448 -18.48 -34.31 10.26
C ARG A 448 -18.27 -35.82 10.35
N ALA A 449 -19.12 -36.61 9.71
CA ALA A 449 -18.96 -38.07 9.61
C ALA A 449 -17.64 -38.43 8.91
N LYS A 450 -17.39 -37.84 7.73
CA LYS A 450 -16.14 -38.01 6.98
C LYS A 450 -14.91 -37.56 7.76
N ARG A 451 -14.98 -36.46 8.53
CA ARG A 451 -13.89 -36.01 9.41
C ARG A 451 -13.56 -37.06 10.48
N THR A 452 -14.60 -37.66 11.06
CA THR A 452 -14.48 -38.69 12.10
C THR A 452 -13.84 -39.97 11.55
N GLU A 453 -14.16 -40.35 10.31
CA GLU A 453 -13.53 -41.46 9.60
C GLU A 453 -12.04 -41.21 9.34
N LEU A 454 -11.69 -40.03 8.80
CA LEU A 454 -10.29 -39.63 8.55
C LEU A 454 -9.45 -39.60 9.85
N ILE A 455 -10.06 -39.22 10.98
CA ILE A 455 -9.46 -39.29 12.33
C ILE A 455 -9.21 -40.74 12.76
N LYS A 456 -10.21 -41.64 12.61
CA LYS A 456 -10.05 -43.07 12.91
C LYS A 456 -8.93 -43.72 12.09
N ASN A 457 -8.83 -43.34 10.82
CA ASN A 457 -7.80 -43.79 9.88
C ASN A 457 -6.42 -43.12 10.11
N LYS A 458 -6.27 -42.26 11.12
CA LYS A 458 -5.06 -41.49 11.47
C LYS A 458 -4.52 -40.58 10.35
N GLN A 459 -5.39 -40.15 9.43
CA GLN A 459 -5.02 -39.37 8.24
C GLN A 459 -4.95 -37.85 8.51
N PHE A 460 -4.48 -37.44 9.69
CA PHE A 460 -4.49 -36.04 10.18
C PHE A 460 -3.74 -35.03 9.31
N ALA A 461 -2.81 -35.49 8.48
CA ALA A 461 -2.02 -34.66 7.56
C ALA A 461 -2.39 -34.88 6.08
N SER A 462 -3.48 -35.60 5.78
CA SER A 462 -3.91 -35.80 4.39
C SER A 462 -4.49 -34.52 3.79
N ARG A 463 -4.33 -34.34 2.47
CA ARG A 463 -4.96 -33.25 1.71
C ARG A 463 -6.48 -33.23 1.92
N GLU A 464 -7.08 -34.41 2.06
CA GLU A 464 -8.51 -34.60 2.25
C GLU A 464 -9.00 -34.20 3.64
N PHE A 465 -8.26 -34.48 4.71
CA PHE A 465 -8.58 -34.02 6.06
C PHE A 465 -8.55 -32.50 6.16
N VAL A 466 -7.53 -31.88 5.55
CA VAL A 466 -7.43 -30.42 5.42
C VAL A 466 -8.62 -29.83 4.66
N GLN A 467 -8.95 -30.38 3.49
CA GLN A 467 -10.06 -29.90 2.66
C GLN A 467 -11.40 -30.04 3.39
N ASN A 468 -11.67 -31.20 3.99
CA ASN A 468 -12.86 -31.45 4.79
C ASN A 468 -13.01 -30.44 5.94
N GLY A 469 -11.93 -30.14 6.66
CA GLY A 469 -11.95 -29.16 7.74
C GLY A 469 -12.30 -27.74 7.27
N ILE A 470 -11.73 -27.29 6.15
CA ILE A 470 -12.03 -25.96 5.58
C ILE A 470 -13.48 -25.87 5.12
N LEU A 471 -13.99 -26.88 4.41
CA LEU A 471 -15.38 -26.90 3.95
C LEU A 471 -16.35 -26.92 5.14
N LEU A 472 -16.09 -27.75 6.16
CA LEU A 472 -16.92 -27.84 7.34
C LEU A 472 -17.03 -26.49 8.06
N ASN A 473 -15.89 -25.86 8.36
CA ASN A 473 -15.85 -24.57 9.05
C ASN A 473 -16.56 -23.47 8.23
N THR A 474 -16.44 -23.49 6.89
CA THR A 474 -17.14 -22.54 5.99
C THR A 474 -18.66 -22.73 6.00
N LEU A 475 -19.16 -23.97 5.99
CA LEU A 475 -20.60 -24.23 6.02
C LEU A 475 -21.20 -23.97 7.39
N GLU A 476 -20.49 -24.28 8.48
CA GLU A 476 -20.91 -23.97 9.85
C GLU A 476 -21.01 -22.44 10.07
N ALA A 477 -20.02 -21.67 9.61
CA ALA A 477 -20.08 -20.21 9.57
C ALA A 477 -21.29 -19.69 8.79
N ARG A 478 -21.52 -20.24 7.58
CA ARG A 478 -22.69 -19.87 6.77
C ARG A 478 -24.01 -20.17 7.50
N LEU A 479 -24.12 -21.26 8.25
CA LEU A 479 -25.32 -21.56 9.04
C LEU A 479 -25.51 -20.57 10.19
N LYS A 480 -24.43 -20.15 10.87
CA LYS A 480 -24.49 -19.16 11.96
C LYS A 480 -25.05 -17.79 11.53
N MET A 481 -24.92 -17.42 10.26
CA MET A 481 -25.47 -16.18 9.70
C MET A 481 -27.00 -16.11 9.72
N TYR A 482 -27.69 -17.20 10.04
CA TYR A 482 -29.16 -17.26 10.10
C TYR A 482 -29.64 -17.57 11.52
N GLU A 483 -30.86 -17.14 11.80
CA GLU A 483 -31.64 -17.57 12.97
C GLU A 483 -32.25 -18.97 12.77
N PRO A 484 -32.81 -19.62 13.80
CA PRO A 484 -33.44 -20.94 13.69
C PRO A 484 -34.58 -21.04 12.65
N ASP A 485 -35.25 -19.94 12.35
CA ASP A 485 -36.33 -19.82 11.36
C ASP A 485 -35.84 -19.63 9.90
N GLY A 486 -34.55 -19.36 9.69
CA GLY A 486 -33.97 -19.01 8.37
C GLY A 486 -33.90 -17.51 8.09
N THR A 487 -34.31 -16.65 9.03
CA THR A 487 -34.14 -15.19 8.95
C THR A 487 -32.64 -14.84 8.99
N PRO A 488 -32.12 -14.00 8.08
CA PRO A 488 -30.71 -13.64 8.04
C PRO A 488 -30.39 -12.62 9.13
N LYS A 489 -29.30 -12.86 9.87
CA LYS A 489 -28.81 -11.93 10.90
C LYS A 489 -28.16 -10.71 10.26
N VAL A 490 -28.37 -9.56 10.89
CA VAL A 490 -27.60 -8.35 10.60
C VAL A 490 -26.27 -8.46 11.35
N LEU A 491 -25.16 -8.51 10.61
CA LEU A 491 -23.82 -8.73 11.16
C LEU A 491 -22.90 -7.55 10.81
N ALA A 492 -22.03 -7.17 11.75
CA ALA A 492 -21.04 -6.11 11.57
C ALA A 492 -19.68 -6.48 12.19
N MET A 493 -18.61 -5.84 11.72
CA MET A 493 -17.36 -5.81 12.49
C MET A 493 -17.53 -4.85 13.66
N GLY A 494 -17.06 -5.27 14.84
CA GLY A 494 -17.22 -4.46 16.04
C GLY A 494 -16.38 -4.91 17.23
N VAL A 495 -16.63 -4.27 18.37
CA VAL A 495 -15.89 -4.49 19.60
C VAL A 495 -16.84 -4.51 20.80
N LYS A 496 -16.79 -5.59 21.58
CA LYS A 496 -17.54 -5.73 22.84
C LYS A 496 -16.58 -5.78 24.03
N ASP A 497 -17.09 -5.56 25.23
CA ASP A 497 -16.31 -5.75 26.45
C ASP A 497 -16.09 -7.24 26.70
N ARG A 498 -14.90 -7.61 27.18
CA ARG A 498 -14.66 -8.97 27.68
C ARG A 498 -15.44 -9.20 28.97
N PRO A 499 -15.90 -10.43 29.26
CA PRO A 499 -16.59 -10.76 30.52
C PRO A 499 -15.76 -10.45 31.78
N VAL A 500 -14.43 -10.47 31.66
CA VAL A 500 -13.49 -10.09 32.71
C VAL A 500 -12.55 -9.04 32.14
N ALA A 501 -12.64 -7.82 32.68
CA ALA A 501 -11.69 -6.76 32.43
C ALA A 501 -10.32 -7.11 33.03
N LYS A 502 -9.23 -6.72 32.34
CA LYS A 502 -7.87 -7.00 32.79
C LYS A 502 -6.95 -5.80 32.56
N ASP A 503 -6.36 -5.32 33.64
CA ASP A 503 -5.25 -4.38 33.61
C ASP A 503 -4.01 -5.02 32.95
N SER A 504 -3.12 -4.20 32.37
CA SER A 504 -1.95 -4.72 31.66
C SER A 504 -0.74 -4.85 32.58
N GLU A 505 -0.03 -5.97 32.51
CA GLU A 505 1.36 -6.00 32.92
C GLU A 505 2.17 -4.98 32.08
N LEU A 506 3.09 -4.25 32.71
CA LEU A 506 4.15 -3.51 32.00
C LEU A 506 5.21 -4.50 31.56
N PHE A 507 5.46 -4.64 30.26
CA PHE A 507 6.47 -5.58 29.77
C PHE A 507 7.81 -4.89 29.60
N VAL A 508 8.84 -5.41 30.26
CA VAL A 508 10.19 -4.83 30.23
C VAL A 508 10.71 -4.90 28.79
N ARG A 509 11.03 -3.75 28.20
CA ARG A 509 11.41 -3.63 26.76
C ARG A 509 10.35 -4.11 25.76
N GLY A 510 9.08 -4.17 26.17
CA GLY A 510 8.00 -4.69 25.33
C GLY A 510 8.05 -6.21 25.12
N GLU A 511 8.90 -6.93 25.86
CA GLU A 511 9.08 -8.38 25.76
C GLU A 511 8.00 -9.12 26.57
N ILE A 512 7.07 -9.80 25.89
CA ILE A 512 5.90 -10.48 26.51
C ILE A 512 6.33 -11.51 27.57
N GLU A 513 7.49 -12.15 27.40
CA GLU A 513 8.08 -13.11 28.35
C GLU A 513 8.59 -12.47 29.67
N LYS A 514 8.61 -11.13 29.77
CA LYS A 514 9.13 -10.37 30.93
C LYS A 514 8.09 -9.40 31.49
N PRO A 515 6.99 -9.91 32.09
CA PRO A 515 6.03 -9.07 32.79
C PRO A 515 6.68 -8.43 34.03
N GLY A 516 6.50 -7.12 34.15
CA GLY A 516 6.81 -6.32 35.33
C GLY A 516 5.54 -6.00 36.13
N PRO A 517 5.46 -4.84 36.81
CA PRO A 517 4.30 -4.49 37.61
C PRO A 517 3.04 -4.30 36.75
N THR A 518 1.88 -4.66 37.29
CA THR A 518 0.58 -4.36 36.70
C THR A 518 0.34 -2.85 36.70
N VAL A 519 -0.13 -2.33 35.57
CA VAL A 519 -0.51 -0.93 35.36
C VAL A 519 -2.03 -0.86 35.22
N PRO A 520 -2.73 -0.09 36.07
CA PRO A 520 -4.17 0.07 35.97
C PRO A 520 -4.55 0.77 34.65
N ARG A 521 -5.75 0.47 34.16
CA ARG A 521 -6.30 1.11 32.96
C ARG A 521 -6.47 2.62 33.13
N GLY A 522 -6.16 3.36 32.08
CA GLY A 522 -6.11 4.82 32.09
C GLY A 522 -5.59 5.37 30.76
N PHE A 523 -5.14 6.62 30.78
CA PHE A 523 -4.83 7.42 29.60
C PHE A 523 -3.47 8.12 29.70
N VAL A 524 -3.07 8.79 28.62
CA VAL A 524 -1.88 9.64 28.56
C VAL A 524 -2.04 10.83 29.53
N GLN A 525 -1.29 10.83 30.63
CA GLN A 525 -1.51 11.77 31.74
C GLN A 525 -1.10 13.20 31.38
N VAL A 526 -0.08 13.39 30.55
CA VAL A 526 0.46 14.72 30.22
C VAL A 526 -0.50 15.59 29.37
N LEU A 527 -1.65 15.06 28.97
CA LEU A 527 -2.71 15.81 28.29
C LEU A 527 -3.68 16.52 29.25
N PHE A 528 -3.54 16.31 30.56
CA PHE A 528 -4.43 16.88 31.57
C PHE A 528 -3.63 17.51 32.71
N GLU A 529 -4.09 18.64 33.24
CA GLU A 529 -3.48 19.28 34.41
C GLU A 529 -3.72 18.51 35.72
N SER A 530 -4.79 17.71 35.75
CA SER A 530 -5.17 16.83 36.87
C SER A 530 -5.11 15.36 36.47
N PRO A 531 -4.81 14.44 37.40
CA PRO A 531 -4.80 13.00 37.11
C PRO A 531 -6.13 12.53 36.52
N VAL A 532 -6.04 11.75 35.45
CA VAL A 532 -7.22 11.22 34.76
C VAL A 532 -7.99 10.26 35.68
N PRO A 533 -9.33 10.33 35.77
CA PRO A 533 -10.12 9.44 36.64
C PRO A 533 -9.85 7.95 36.37
N PRO A 534 -9.88 7.08 37.40
CA PRO A 534 -9.63 5.65 37.22
C PRO A 534 -10.81 4.94 36.54
N VAL A 535 -10.52 3.96 35.68
CA VAL A 535 -11.54 3.06 35.09
C VAL A 535 -12.09 2.13 36.18
N LEU A 536 -13.34 2.33 36.59
CA LEU A 536 -13.97 1.56 37.65
C LEU A 536 -14.70 0.30 37.16
N SER A 537 -15.16 0.26 35.90
CA SER A 537 -15.98 -0.84 35.39
C SER A 537 -15.81 -1.04 33.88
N GLY A 538 -16.34 -2.14 33.33
CA GLY A 538 -16.25 -2.45 31.91
C GLY A 538 -14.81 -2.53 31.39
N SER A 539 -14.62 -2.31 30.10
CA SER A 539 -13.30 -2.31 29.44
C SER A 539 -12.48 -1.05 29.72
N GLY A 540 -13.11 0.10 29.95
CA GLY A 540 -12.47 1.43 29.93
C GLY A 540 -12.63 2.17 28.60
N ARG A 541 -13.34 1.60 27.62
CA ARG A 541 -13.53 2.22 26.29
C ARG A 541 -14.46 3.44 26.29
N LEU A 542 -15.41 3.50 27.21
CA LEU A 542 -16.29 4.66 27.34
C LEU A 542 -15.50 5.85 27.86
N GLU A 543 -14.77 5.63 28.95
CA GLU A 543 -13.88 6.59 29.59
C GLU A 543 -12.80 7.05 28.60
N LEU A 544 -12.21 6.13 27.80
CA LEU A 544 -11.29 6.47 26.72
C LEU A 544 -11.91 7.44 25.69
N ALA A 545 -13.16 7.23 25.30
CA ALA A 545 -13.86 8.13 24.38
C ALA A 545 -14.16 9.49 25.02
N GLU A 546 -14.52 9.51 26.31
CA GLU A 546 -14.75 10.74 27.08
C GLU A 546 -13.47 11.55 27.26
N TRP A 547 -12.31 10.93 27.51
CA TRP A 547 -11.02 11.64 27.62
C TRP A 547 -10.51 12.14 26.27
N ILE A 548 -10.76 11.41 25.19
CA ILE A 548 -10.45 11.90 23.83
C ILE A 548 -11.34 13.10 23.48
N ALA A 549 -12.65 13.03 23.77
CA ALA A 549 -13.62 14.08 23.42
C ALA A 549 -13.76 15.20 24.48
N SER A 550 -12.96 15.19 25.54
CA SER A 550 -13.03 16.22 26.58
C SER A 550 -12.62 17.59 26.03
N ALA A 551 -13.30 18.65 26.48
CA ALA A 551 -12.88 20.03 26.24
C ALA A 551 -11.54 20.36 26.93
N ASP A 552 -11.20 19.62 28.00
CA ASP A 552 -9.93 19.77 28.71
C ASP A 552 -8.76 19.09 27.97
N ASN A 553 -9.03 18.31 26.92
CA ASN A 553 -7.99 17.68 26.09
C ASN A 553 -7.50 18.67 25.02
N PRO A 554 -6.24 19.16 25.11
CA PRO A 554 -5.76 20.26 24.28
C PRO A 554 -5.38 19.84 22.85
N LEU A 555 -5.43 18.54 22.51
CA LEU A 555 -4.97 18.03 21.21
C LEU A 555 -6.13 17.68 20.28
N THR A 556 -7.17 16.97 20.74
CA THR A 556 -8.20 16.40 19.84
C THR A 556 -8.84 17.44 18.91
N ALA A 557 -9.22 18.61 19.44
CA ALA A 557 -9.78 19.70 18.63
C ALA A 557 -8.77 20.26 17.61
N ARG A 558 -7.52 20.54 18.03
CA ARG A 558 -6.44 21.02 17.15
C ARG A 558 -6.11 20.03 16.04
N VAL A 559 -6.04 18.75 16.37
CA VAL A 559 -5.69 17.64 15.49
C VAL A 559 -6.77 17.45 14.40
N ILE A 560 -8.06 17.49 14.78
CA ILE A 560 -9.17 17.45 13.82
C ILE A 560 -9.21 18.71 12.95
N VAL A 561 -9.04 19.89 13.54
CA VAL A 561 -8.96 21.16 12.78
C VAL A 561 -7.83 21.12 11.76
N ASN A 562 -6.64 20.66 12.16
CA ASN A 562 -5.49 20.56 11.28
C ASN A 562 -5.72 19.57 10.12
N ARG A 563 -6.40 18.44 10.37
CA ARG A 563 -6.75 17.50 9.29
C ARG A 563 -7.82 18.05 8.36
N VAL A 564 -8.84 18.77 8.85
CA VAL A 564 -9.81 19.46 7.99
C VAL A 564 -9.12 20.54 7.15
N TRP A 565 -8.20 21.29 7.75
CA TRP A 565 -7.38 22.29 7.06
C TRP A 565 -6.50 21.66 5.96
N LEU A 566 -5.78 20.58 6.28
CA LEU A 566 -4.97 19.80 5.34
C LEU A 566 -5.79 19.32 4.12
N ASN A 567 -6.99 18.79 4.33
CA ASN A 567 -7.87 18.33 3.24
C ASN A 567 -8.41 19.47 2.35
N LEU A 568 -8.44 20.71 2.87
CA LEU A 568 -8.91 21.89 2.14
C LEU A 568 -7.77 22.60 1.39
N PHE A 569 -6.61 22.77 2.02
CA PHE A 569 -5.46 23.53 1.51
C PHE A 569 -4.29 22.68 0.96
N GLY A 570 -4.31 21.35 1.12
CA GLY A 570 -3.21 20.46 0.71
C GLY A 570 -2.02 20.42 1.69
N ARG A 571 -1.93 21.37 2.63
CA ARG A 571 -0.92 21.42 3.70
C ARG A 571 -1.61 21.77 5.02
N GLY A 572 -1.30 21.04 6.10
CA GLY A 572 -1.78 21.36 7.45
C GLY A 572 -1.11 22.61 8.04
N LEU A 573 -1.77 23.26 9.00
CA LEU A 573 -1.15 24.29 9.84
C LEU A 573 0.04 23.71 10.63
N VAL A 574 -0.13 22.48 11.14
CA VAL A 574 0.96 21.58 11.54
C VAL A 574 1.19 20.64 10.36
N SER A 575 2.39 20.68 9.77
CA SER A 575 2.74 19.87 8.58
C SER A 575 2.98 18.39 8.89
N THR A 576 3.04 18.00 10.16
CA THR A 576 3.10 16.60 10.63
C THR A 576 1.77 16.19 11.27
N PRO A 577 0.72 15.85 10.49
CA PRO A 577 -0.63 15.67 11.02
C PRO A 577 -0.79 14.54 12.06
N ASP A 578 0.13 13.57 12.07
CA ASP A 578 0.15 12.45 13.01
C ASP A 578 1.10 12.66 14.20
N ASN A 579 1.86 13.77 14.23
CA ASN A 579 2.81 14.09 15.29
C ASN A 579 2.82 15.59 15.62
N PHE A 580 2.15 15.94 16.71
CA PHE A 580 2.10 17.24 17.38
C PHE A 580 3.07 17.31 18.57
N GLY A 581 3.81 16.23 18.83
CA GLY A 581 4.82 16.16 19.89
C GLY A 581 6.09 16.94 19.55
N VAL A 582 7.06 16.90 20.47
CA VAL A 582 8.37 17.58 20.40
C VAL A 582 9.18 17.17 19.16
N SER A 583 8.90 15.99 18.60
CA SER A 583 9.54 15.48 17.38
C SER A 583 8.77 15.81 16.08
N GLY A 584 7.59 16.42 16.18
CA GLY A 584 6.81 16.95 15.08
C GLY A 584 7.27 18.34 14.62
N GLN A 585 6.42 19.02 13.86
CA GLN A 585 6.60 20.41 13.44
C GLN A 585 5.68 21.34 14.23
N ALA A 586 6.16 22.55 14.53
CA ALA A 586 5.34 23.58 15.13
C ALA A 586 4.24 24.08 14.15
N PRO A 587 3.08 24.53 14.64
CA PRO A 587 2.06 25.16 13.80
C PRO A 587 2.60 26.43 13.14
N SER A 588 2.33 26.63 11.85
CA SER A 588 2.68 27.87 11.13
C SER A 588 1.90 29.09 11.65
N HIS A 589 0.68 28.88 12.12
CA HIS A 589 -0.21 29.90 12.67
C HIS A 589 -0.84 29.38 13.99
N PRO A 590 -0.13 29.45 15.14
CA PRO A 590 -0.62 28.90 16.40
C PRO A 590 -1.93 29.53 16.85
N GLU A 591 -2.07 30.85 16.77
CA GLU A 591 -3.28 31.58 17.22
C GLU A 591 -4.49 31.24 16.34
N LEU A 592 -4.29 30.99 15.04
CA LEU A 592 -5.35 30.55 14.13
C LEU A 592 -5.79 29.12 14.42
N LEU A 593 -4.85 28.21 14.69
CA LEU A 593 -5.14 26.84 15.07
C LEU A 593 -5.94 26.79 16.38
N ASP A 594 -5.52 27.59 17.37
CA ASP A 594 -6.20 27.67 18.67
C ASP A 594 -7.58 28.30 18.56
N TYR A 595 -7.73 29.40 17.81
CA TYR A 595 -9.03 30.00 17.52
C TYR A 595 -9.99 28.99 16.87
N LEU A 596 -9.54 28.29 15.83
CA LEU A 596 -10.36 27.30 15.14
C LEU A 596 -10.68 26.08 16.03
N ALA A 597 -9.74 25.64 16.88
CA ALA A 597 -9.94 24.52 17.79
C ALA A 597 -10.95 24.84 18.90
N VAL A 598 -10.80 25.98 19.59
CA VAL A 598 -11.74 26.44 20.63
C VAL A 598 -13.12 26.64 20.02
N THR A 599 -13.22 27.38 18.91
CA THR A 599 -14.50 27.60 18.25
C THR A 599 -15.13 26.31 17.72
N PHE A 600 -14.34 25.30 17.31
CA PHE A 600 -14.87 23.99 16.91
C PHE A 600 -15.54 23.23 18.07
N VAL A 601 -15.00 23.33 19.29
CA VAL A 601 -15.62 22.78 20.51
C VAL A 601 -16.91 23.56 20.85
N GLU A 602 -16.85 24.90 20.86
CA GLU A 602 -18.00 25.78 21.11
C GLU A 602 -19.14 25.56 20.09
N ASP A 603 -18.80 25.31 18.83
CA ASP A 603 -19.76 25.05 17.75
C ASP A 603 -20.41 23.65 17.83
N GLY A 604 -20.09 22.86 18.87
CA GLY A 604 -20.62 21.52 19.12
C GLY A 604 -19.91 20.43 18.32
N TRP A 605 -18.60 20.56 18.11
CA TRP A 605 -17.77 19.63 17.31
C TRP A 605 -18.27 19.47 15.86
N SER A 606 -18.93 20.50 15.31
CA SER A 606 -19.58 20.43 14.00
C SER A 606 -18.58 20.64 12.85
N ILE A 607 -18.15 19.53 12.24
CA ILE A 607 -17.26 19.54 11.05
C ILE A 607 -17.85 20.41 9.92
N LYS A 608 -19.18 20.40 9.73
CA LYS A 608 -19.86 21.22 8.72
C LYS A 608 -19.71 22.73 8.98
N LYS A 609 -19.81 23.17 10.24
CA LYS A 609 -19.59 24.58 10.59
C LYS A 609 -18.13 24.98 10.46
N LEU A 610 -17.20 24.11 10.86
CA LEU A 610 -15.76 24.33 10.68
C LEU A 610 -15.39 24.48 9.19
N ILE A 611 -15.82 23.54 8.33
CA ILE A 611 -15.63 23.64 6.88
C ILE A 611 -16.24 24.93 6.36
N ARG A 612 -17.49 25.26 6.72
CA ARG A 612 -18.15 26.52 6.31
C ARG A 612 -17.33 27.75 6.71
N ARG A 613 -16.77 27.79 7.92
CA ARG A 613 -15.94 28.90 8.41
C ARG A 613 -14.65 29.05 7.60
N ILE A 614 -14.00 27.94 7.25
CA ILE A 614 -12.78 27.93 6.44
C ILE A 614 -13.07 28.34 4.99
N VAL A 615 -14.07 27.74 4.33
CA VAL A 615 -14.33 28.00 2.90
C VAL A 615 -14.96 29.36 2.60
N LEU A 616 -15.54 30.01 3.61
CA LEU A 616 -16.01 31.41 3.52
C LEU A 616 -14.92 32.43 3.92
N SER A 617 -13.71 31.97 4.29
CA SER A 617 -12.60 32.88 4.56
C SER A 617 -12.04 33.49 3.29
N ARG A 618 -11.50 34.72 3.39
CA ARG A 618 -10.78 35.36 2.28
C ARG A 618 -9.62 34.50 1.76
N VAL A 619 -8.93 33.79 2.66
CA VAL A 619 -7.73 32.99 2.33
C VAL A 619 -8.08 31.80 1.43
N TYR A 620 -9.20 31.12 1.70
CA TYR A 620 -9.69 30.03 0.84
C TYR A 620 -10.24 30.54 -0.52
N GLY A 621 -10.66 31.81 -0.57
CA GLY A 621 -11.13 32.46 -1.80
C GLY A 621 -10.05 33.20 -2.62
N LEU A 622 -8.76 33.02 -2.31
CA LEU A 622 -7.67 33.56 -3.13
C LEU A 622 -7.53 32.79 -4.45
N ASP A 623 -7.04 33.44 -5.49
CA ASP A 623 -6.64 32.76 -6.72
C ASP A 623 -5.27 32.07 -6.56
N SER A 624 -4.98 31.13 -7.45
CA SER A 624 -3.71 30.39 -7.54
C SER A 624 -2.62 31.17 -8.33
N THR A 625 -2.83 32.46 -8.62
CA THR A 625 -1.93 33.29 -9.46
C THR A 625 -0.49 33.32 -8.93
N PHE A 626 0.50 33.24 -9.82
CA PHE A 626 1.90 33.40 -9.45
C PHE A 626 2.29 34.88 -9.35
N VAL A 627 2.88 35.29 -8.22
CA VAL A 627 3.38 36.64 -7.97
C VAL A 627 4.83 36.55 -7.49
N ASN A 628 5.78 36.96 -8.33
CA ASN A 628 7.21 36.76 -8.07
C ASN A 628 7.69 37.36 -6.73
N SER A 629 7.25 38.59 -6.41
CA SER A 629 7.63 39.28 -5.16
C SER A 629 7.13 38.62 -3.87
N ASN A 630 6.13 37.74 -3.97
CA ASN A 630 5.64 36.94 -2.84
C ASN A 630 6.36 35.60 -2.79
N PHE A 631 6.56 34.96 -3.95
CA PHE A 631 7.32 33.73 -4.08
C PHE A 631 8.77 33.87 -3.58
N GLU A 632 9.44 35.00 -3.83
CA GLU A 632 10.79 35.27 -3.30
C GLU A 632 10.86 35.34 -1.76
N LYS A 633 9.73 35.62 -1.08
CA LYS A 633 9.63 35.73 0.38
C LYS A 633 9.11 34.45 1.04
N ASP A 634 8.20 33.78 0.37
CA ASP A 634 7.54 32.56 0.82
C ASP A 634 7.33 31.59 -0.37
N PRO A 635 8.39 30.86 -0.79
CA PRO A 635 8.31 29.93 -1.91
C PRO A 635 7.35 28.76 -1.63
N GLU A 636 7.25 28.38 -0.36
CA GLU A 636 6.45 27.25 0.14
C GLU A 636 4.96 27.60 0.38
N ASN A 637 4.57 28.87 0.21
CA ASN A 637 3.23 29.39 0.50
C ASN A 637 2.77 29.10 1.95
N VAL A 638 3.70 29.09 2.91
CA VAL A 638 3.41 28.86 4.35
C VAL A 638 2.47 29.94 4.89
N TRP A 639 2.62 31.18 4.41
CA TRP A 639 1.81 32.35 4.79
C TRP A 639 0.59 32.56 3.87
N LEU A 640 0.28 31.59 3.01
CA LEU A 640 -0.99 31.47 2.27
C LEU A 640 -1.36 32.72 1.45
N TRP A 641 -0.38 33.25 0.71
CA TRP A 641 -0.55 34.44 -0.13
C TRP A 641 -1.27 34.15 -1.46
N ARG A 642 -1.49 32.87 -1.77
CA ARG A 642 -2.32 32.36 -2.88
C ARG A 642 -2.99 31.03 -2.48
N MET A 643 -4.00 30.61 -3.25
CA MET A 643 -4.46 29.22 -3.18
C MET A 643 -3.38 28.28 -3.74
N TRP A 644 -3.33 27.05 -3.23
CA TRP A 644 -2.38 26.04 -3.67
C TRP A 644 -3.07 25.07 -4.65
N PRO A 645 -2.61 24.97 -5.91
CA PRO A 645 -3.09 23.96 -6.83
C PRO A 645 -2.79 22.56 -6.27
N ARG A 646 -3.83 21.79 -6.00
CA ARG A 646 -3.72 20.48 -5.36
C ARG A 646 -4.22 19.38 -6.27
N ARG A 647 -3.57 18.22 -6.22
CA ARG A 647 -4.06 17.07 -6.96
C ARG A 647 -5.40 16.59 -6.38
N LEU A 648 -6.20 15.95 -7.21
CA LEU A 648 -7.34 15.16 -6.73
C LEU A 648 -6.85 13.83 -6.18
N ASP A 649 -7.32 13.51 -4.98
CA ASP A 649 -7.17 12.19 -4.34
C ASP A 649 -7.76 11.08 -5.23
N ALA A 650 -7.24 9.85 -5.10
CA ALA A 650 -7.74 8.67 -5.81
C ALA A 650 -9.27 8.50 -5.73
N GLU A 651 -9.82 8.68 -4.52
CA GLU A 651 -11.26 8.61 -4.25
C GLU A 651 -12.04 9.69 -5.01
N ALA A 652 -11.48 10.90 -5.10
CA ALA A 652 -12.07 12.03 -5.79
C ALA A 652 -11.99 11.86 -7.32
N ILE A 653 -10.88 11.33 -7.86
CA ILE A 653 -10.74 11.00 -9.28
C ILE A 653 -11.81 9.97 -9.69
N ARG A 654 -11.93 8.86 -8.94
CA ARG A 654 -12.93 7.82 -9.22
C ARG A 654 -14.37 8.36 -9.10
N ASP A 655 -14.69 9.09 -8.04
CA ASP A 655 -16.04 9.65 -7.85
C ASP A 655 -16.37 10.70 -8.94
N ALA A 656 -15.40 11.50 -9.37
CA ALA A 656 -15.58 12.47 -10.45
C ALA A 656 -15.82 11.79 -11.81
N MET A 657 -15.10 10.71 -12.13
CA MET A 657 -15.37 9.90 -13.34
C MET A 657 -16.79 9.30 -13.31
N LEU A 658 -17.22 8.74 -12.18
CA LEU A 658 -18.59 8.22 -12.02
C LEU A 658 -19.68 9.30 -12.11
N ALA A 659 -19.43 10.49 -11.54
CA ALA A 659 -20.37 11.61 -11.55
C ALA A 659 -20.53 12.20 -12.96
N THR A 660 -19.41 12.39 -13.69
CA THR A 660 -19.41 12.87 -15.08
C THR A 660 -20.03 11.84 -16.03
N ALA A 661 -19.70 10.55 -15.87
CA ALA A 661 -20.33 9.43 -16.60
C ALA A 661 -21.83 9.23 -16.28
N GLY A 662 -22.36 9.87 -15.24
CA GLY A 662 -23.77 9.76 -14.82
C GLY A 662 -24.12 8.42 -14.18
N ARG A 663 -23.12 7.71 -13.65
CA ARG A 663 -23.29 6.40 -12.99
C ARG A 663 -23.26 6.47 -11.47
N LEU A 664 -22.77 7.56 -10.87
CA LEU A 664 -22.65 7.70 -9.43
C LEU A 664 -24.01 7.60 -8.71
N ASP A 665 -24.19 6.55 -7.91
CA ASP A 665 -25.24 6.47 -6.90
C ASP A 665 -24.76 7.14 -5.59
N LEU A 666 -25.51 8.13 -5.12
CA LEU A 666 -25.21 8.85 -3.88
C LEU A 666 -25.68 8.10 -2.63
N ARG A 667 -26.51 7.06 -2.79
CA ARG A 667 -27.00 6.25 -1.68
C ARG A 667 -25.90 5.29 -1.20
N PRO A 668 -25.72 5.10 0.12
CA PRO A 668 -24.86 4.03 0.63
C PRO A 668 -25.31 2.67 0.08
N PRO A 669 -24.36 1.77 -0.29
CA PRO A 669 -24.70 0.40 -0.65
C PRO A 669 -25.32 -0.33 0.55
N VAL A 670 -26.29 -1.19 0.26
CA VAL A 670 -26.97 -2.03 1.25
C VAL A 670 -26.08 -3.22 1.61
N GLY A 671 -25.49 -3.16 2.81
CA GLY A 671 -24.53 -4.14 3.30
C GLY A 671 -23.13 -3.98 2.71
N SER A 672 -22.12 -4.52 3.40
CA SER A 672 -20.73 -4.55 2.91
C SER A 672 -20.48 -5.79 2.04
N ALA A 673 -19.71 -5.65 0.97
CA ALA A 673 -19.24 -6.81 0.19
C ALA A 673 -18.36 -7.77 1.02
N VAL A 674 -17.74 -7.29 2.09
CA VAL A 674 -17.05 -8.13 3.07
C VAL A 674 -18.06 -8.98 3.86
N ALA A 675 -19.20 -8.40 4.25
CA ALA A 675 -20.28 -9.12 4.93
C ALA A 675 -20.99 -10.14 4.00
N LEU A 676 -21.04 -9.87 2.68
CA LEU A 676 -21.49 -10.85 1.67
C LEU A 676 -20.57 -12.08 1.58
N GLY A 677 -19.28 -11.94 1.94
CA GLY A 677 -18.34 -13.05 2.04
C GLY A 677 -18.59 -13.98 3.23
N GLY A 678 -19.34 -13.52 4.25
CA GLY A 678 -19.55 -14.22 5.51
C GLY A 678 -18.27 -14.36 6.35
N GLU A 679 -18.32 -15.14 7.42
CA GLU A 679 -17.09 -15.54 8.13
C GLU A 679 -16.33 -16.52 7.22
N GLY A 680 -15.17 -16.12 6.69
CA GLY A 680 -14.61 -16.80 5.53
C GLY A 680 -13.12 -16.54 5.25
N TYR A 681 -12.61 -17.25 4.24
CA TYR A 681 -11.32 -16.94 3.61
C TYR A 681 -11.55 -15.85 2.54
N THR A 682 -10.96 -14.68 2.73
CA THR A 682 -11.19 -13.48 1.89
C THR A 682 -10.92 -13.71 0.40
N GLY A 683 -9.97 -14.58 0.02
CA GLY A 683 -9.71 -14.93 -1.37
C GLY A 683 -10.85 -15.69 -2.09
N GLY A 684 -11.93 -16.05 -1.40
CA GLY A 684 -13.18 -16.49 -2.03
C GLY A 684 -13.97 -15.34 -2.68
N ILE A 685 -13.90 -14.15 -2.09
CA ILE A 685 -14.58 -12.92 -2.54
C ILE A 685 -13.98 -12.44 -3.88
N GLU A 686 -12.66 -12.61 -4.04
CA GLU A 686 -11.90 -12.28 -5.26
C GLU A 686 -12.35 -13.08 -6.48
N ARG A 687 -12.45 -14.41 -6.38
CA ARG A 687 -12.76 -15.29 -7.53
C ARG A 687 -14.17 -15.14 -8.08
N GLY A 688 -15.12 -14.67 -7.25
CA GLY A 688 -16.48 -14.36 -7.68
C GLY A 688 -16.62 -13.00 -8.38
N GLY A 689 -15.52 -12.28 -8.60
CA GLY A 689 -15.54 -10.91 -9.11
C GLY A 689 -16.33 -9.96 -8.21
N GLN A 690 -16.45 -10.26 -6.90
CA GLN A 690 -17.27 -9.46 -5.98
C GLN A 690 -16.60 -8.14 -5.59
N LEU A 691 -15.28 -8.04 -5.79
CA LEU A 691 -14.45 -6.84 -5.62
C LEU A 691 -14.06 -6.20 -6.98
N ALA A 692 -14.77 -6.52 -8.07
CA ALA A 692 -14.54 -5.86 -9.36
C ALA A 692 -15.08 -4.42 -9.34
N GLU A 693 -14.27 -3.44 -9.74
CA GLU A 693 -14.61 -2.00 -9.68
C GLU A 693 -15.91 -1.65 -10.38
N GLN A 694 -16.20 -2.32 -11.50
CA GLN A 694 -17.40 -2.12 -12.33
C GLN A 694 -18.71 -2.38 -11.56
N ARG A 695 -18.67 -3.10 -10.43
CA ARG A 695 -19.84 -3.38 -9.59
C ARG A 695 -20.19 -2.22 -8.65
N PHE A 696 -19.22 -1.36 -8.34
CA PHE A 696 -19.39 -0.29 -7.38
C PHE A 696 -19.62 1.02 -8.12
N ASN A 697 -20.89 1.39 -8.25
CA ASN A 697 -21.31 2.70 -8.75
C ASN A 697 -21.51 3.73 -7.62
N CYS A 698 -21.24 3.36 -6.37
CA CYS A 698 -21.33 4.25 -5.22
C CYS A 698 -20.06 5.11 -5.05
N ARG A 699 -20.16 6.14 -4.19
CA ARG A 699 -19.02 6.97 -3.75
C ARG A 699 -17.90 6.11 -3.13
N SER A 700 -16.65 6.47 -3.37
CA SER A 700 -15.45 5.70 -3.00
C SER A 700 -15.34 5.43 -1.50
N VAL A 701 -15.87 6.33 -0.66
CA VAL A 701 -16.04 6.13 0.80
C VAL A 701 -16.70 4.80 1.17
N TYR A 702 -17.64 4.31 0.34
CA TYR A 702 -18.39 3.09 0.62
C TYR A 702 -17.77 1.84 -0.01
N LEU A 703 -16.56 1.94 -0.57
CA LEU A 703 -15.84 0.78 -1.08
C LEU A 703 -15.37 -0.12 0.09
N PRO A 704 -15.44 -1.46 -0.07
CA PRO A 704 -14.97 -2.38 0.96
C PRO A 704 -13.44 -2.28 1.10
N VAL A 705 -12.97 -1.82 2.26
CA VAL A 705 -11.54 -1.83 2.60
C VAL A 705 -11.15 -3.22 3.10
N ILE A 706 -10.23 -3.88 2.40
CA ILE A 706 -9.66 -5.18 2.78
C ILE A 706 -8.15 -5.02 2.87
N ARG A 707 -7.55 -5.34 4.02
CA ARG A 707 -6.10 -5.19 4.25
C ARG A 707 -5.28 -5.98 3.22
N GLY A 708 -4.26 -5.35 2.65
CA GLY A 708 -3.45 -5.92 1.57
C GLY A 708 -4.15 -6.03 0.21
N ARG A 709 -5.35 -5.44 0.05
CA ARG A 709 -6.13 -5.40 -1.18
C ARG A 709 -6.70 -4.00 -1.43
N VAL A 710 -5.99 -3.23 -2.23
CA VAL A 710 -6.45 -1.93 -2.74
C VAL A 710 -7.04 -2.12 -4.13
N PHE A 711 -8.12 -1.41 -4.45
CA PHE A 711 -8.72 -1.37 -5.80
C PHE A 711 -7.71 -0.81 -6.81
N GLU A 712 -7.72 -1.27 -8.07
CA GLU A 712 -6.71 -0.90 -9.08
C GLU A 712 -6.63 0.62 -9.33
N SER A 713 -7.79 1.26 -9.49
CA SER A 713 -7.93 2.72 -9.58
C SER A 713 -7.39 3.44 -8.34
N LEU A 714 -7.60 2.88 -7.14
CA LEU A 714 -7.09 3.50 -5.92
C LEU A 714 -5.57 3.31 -5.79
N ALA A 715 -5.06 2.12 -6.10
CA ALA A 715 -3.64 1.79 -5.99
C ALA A 715 -2.77 2.61 -6.97
N GLU A 716 -3.27 2.86 -8.19
CA GLU A 716 -2.54 3.63 -9.20
C GLU A 716 -2.47 5.14 -8.84
N PHE A 717 -3.50 5.70 -8.19
CA PHE A 717 -3.59 7.11 -7.83
C PHE A 717 -3.21 7.43 -6.37
N ASP A 718 -2.23 6.70 -5.81
CA ASP A 718 -1.69 6.90 -4.46
C ASP A 718 -2.76 6.79 -3.33
N GLY A 719 -3.71 5.88 -3.50
CA GLY A 719 -4.70 5.51 -2.48
C GLY A 719 -4.08 4.83 -1.27
N VAL A 720 -4.64 5.08 -0.08
CA VAL A 720 -4.09 4.60 1.20
C VAL A 720 -4.32 3.10 1.37
N ASP A 721 -3.27 2.35 1.73
CA ASP A 721 -3.42 0.96 2.19
C ASP A 721 -3.96 0.94 3.63
N GLY A 722 -5.13 0.33 3.83
CA GLY A 722 -5.74 0.11 5.15
C GLY A 722 -4.93 -0.79 6.10
N SER A 723 -3.76 -1.28 5.69
CA SER A 723 -2.79 -1.95 6.57
C SER A 723 -1.98 -1.00 7.47
N VAL A 724 -1.88 0.30 7.13
CA VAL A 724 -1.07 1.30 7.84
C VAL A 724 -1.84 2.57 8.21
N VAL A 725 -1.45 3.22 9.31
CA VAL A 725 -1.96 4.54 9.71
C VAL A 725 -1.27 5.60 8.84
N THR A 726 -2.05 6.49 8.21
CA THR A 726 -1.53 7.50 7.26
C THR A 726 -2.34 8.80 7.41
N GLY A 727 -1.78 9.85 8.01
CA GLY A 727 -2.44 11.16 8.11
C GLY A 727 -2.14 12.11 6.96
N GLN A 728 -1.09 11.85 6.17
CA GLN A 728 -0.83 12.51 4.89
C GLN A 728 -0.44 11.47 3.85
N ARG A 729 -1.16 11.43 2.73
CA ARG A 729 -0.83 10.56 1.59
C ARG A 729 0.38 11.10 0.83
N SER A 730 1.14 10.20 0.21
CA SER A 730 2.09 10.58 -0.84
C SER A 730 1.32 11.04 -2.08
N GLU A 731 1.88 11.99 -2.83
CA GLU A 731 1.40 12.33 -4.18
C GLU A 731 2.52 12.01 -5.17
N THR A 732 2.28 11.12 -6.14
CA THR A 732 3.25 10.74 -7.17
C THR A 732 2.71 11.01 -8.56
N THR A 733 3.55 11.49 -9.48
CA THR A 733 3.18 11.72 -10.88
C THR A 733 3.97 10.77 -11.76
N VAL A 734 3.41 9.58 -11.99
CA VAL A 734 4.06 8.48 -12.71
C VAL A 734 3.40 8.20 -14.06
N PRO A 735 4.13 7.76 -15.10
CA PRO A 735 3.53 7.50 -16.42
C PRO A 735 2.42 6.43 -16.42
N SER A 736 2.45 5.49 -15.46
CA SER A 736 1.42 4.45 -15.32
C SER A 736 0.03 5.02 -15.03
N GLN A 737 -0.07 6.12 -14.27
CA GLN A 737 -1.33 6.81 -13.99
C GLN A 737 -2.00 7.35 -15.27
N ALA A 738 -1.20 7.94 -16.16
CA ALA A 738 -1.67 8.39 -17.47
C ALA A 738 -2.05 7.20 -18.36
N LEU A 739 -1.25 6.13 -18.34
CA LEU A 739 -1.56 4.89 -19.09
C LEU A 739 -2.84 4.21 -18.59
N TYR A 740 -3.14 4.25 -17.29
CA TYR A 740 -4.38 3.73 -16.72
C TYR A 740 -5.60 4.46 -17.30
N LEU A 741 -5.59 5.80 -17.34
CA LEU A 741 -6.68 6.60 -17.94
C LEU A 741 -6.84 6.34 -19.44
N LEU A 742 -5.75 6.01 -20.14
CA LEU A 742 -5.76 5.74 -21.57
C LEU A 742 -6.13 4.29 -21.94
N ASN A 743 -5.90 3.31 -21.07
CA ASN A 743 -6.00 1.88 -21.42
C ASN A 743 -6.91 1.04 -20.50
N SER A 744 -7.31 1.54 -19.33
CA SER A 744 -8.15 0.78 -18.39
C SER A 744 -9.51 0.46 -19.00
N PRO A 745 -9.95 -0.83 -19.02
CA PRO A 745 -11.29 -1.20 -19.46
C PRO A 745 -12.39 -0.49 -18.68
N TYR A 746 -12.17 -0.21 -17.38
CA TYR A 746 -13.12 0.52 -16.54
C TYR A 746 -13.27 1.98 -17.00
N VAL A 747 -12.16 2.67 -17.26
CA VAL A 747 -12.18 4.07 -17.74
C VAL A 747 -12.82 4.15 -19.13
N LEU A 748 -12.53 3.21 -20.03
CA LEU A 748 -13.17 3.13 -21.35
C LEU A 748 -14.69 2.89 -21.25
N GLU A 749 -15.16 2.05 -20.33
CA GLU A 749 -16.58 1.81 -20.10
C GLU A 749 -17.30 3.06 -19.57
N LEU A 750 -16.66 3.75 -18.60
CA LEU A 750 -17.16 5.03 -18.09
C LEU A 750 -17.19 6.10 -19.18
N ALA A 751 -16.15 6.18 -20.03
CA ALA A 751 -16.04 7.19 -21.10
C ALA A 751 -17.16 7.01 -22.13
N ASN A 752 -17.50 5.76 -22.46
CA ASN A 752 -18.63 5.45 -23.33
C ASN A 752 -19.97 5.84 -22.67
N SER A 753 -20.14 5.59 -21.37
CA SER A 753 -21.32 6.03 -20.61
C SER A 753 -21.44 7.56 -20.58
N ALA A 754 -20.32 8.26 -20.43
CA ALA A 754 -20.22 9.71 -20.43
C ALA A 754 -20.59 10.31 -21.80
N ALA A 755 -20.08 9.72 -22.89
CA ALA A 755 -20.38 10.11 -24.26
C ALA A 755 -21.86 9.95 -24.59
N LEU A 756 -22.45 8.78 -24.29
CA LEU A 756 -23.88 8.52 -24.50
C LEU A 756 -24.77 9.48 -23.72
N ARG A 757 -24.36 9.86 -22.50
CA ARG A 757 -25.05 10.88 -21.69
C ARG A 757 -24.97 12.26 -22.35
N LEU A 758 -23.79 12.72 -22.75
CA LEU A 758 -23.62 14.02 -23.43
C LEU A 758 -24.38 14.09 -24.77
N MET A 759 -24.41 12.99 -25.53
CA MET A 759 -25.17 12.88 -26.79
C MET A 759 -26.68 12.86 -26.60
N LYS A 760 -27.16 12.44 -25.42
CA LYS A 760 -28.58 12.49 -25.04
C LYS A 760 -28.99 13.87 -24.51
N ASP A 761 -28.13 14.49 -23.71
CA ASP A 761 -28.43 15.73 -23.00
C ASP A 761 -28.35 16.96 -23.92
N GLU A 762 -27.52 16.92 -24.98
CA GLU A 762 -27.42 17.97 -26.00
C GLU A 762 -27.23 17.38 -27.40
N THR A 763 -27.87 17.99 -28.40
CA THR A 763 -27.85 17.61 -29.81
C THR A 763 -26.78 18.34 -30.64
N ASP A 764 -26.56 19.63 -30.39
CA ASP A 764 -25.56 20.43 -31.12
C ASP A 764 -24.13 20.09 -30.68
N PRO A 765 -23.17 19.85 -31.60
CA PRO A 765 -21.79 19.55 -31.24
C PRO A 765 -21.06 20.65 -30.45
N SER A 766 -21.32 21.94 -30.71
CA SER A 766 -20.63 23.04 -30.02
C SER A 766 -21.17 23.22 -28.59
N ALA A 767 -22.49 23.24 -28.43
CA ALA A 767 -23.14 23.26 -27.13
C ALA A 767 -22.81 22.00 -26.29
N ARG A 768 -22.62 20.84 -26.94
CA ARG A 768 -22.17 19.62 -26.26
C ARG A 768 -20.72 19.71 -25.75
N ILE A 769 -19.82 20.41 -26.46
CA ILE A 769 -18.47 20.72 -25.94
C ILE A 769 -18.56 21.66 -24.73
N ASP A 770 -19.38 22.71 -24.81
CA ASP A 770 -19.61 23.63 -23.69
C ASP A 770 -20.12 22.89 -22.43
N LEU A 771 -21.11 22.01 -22.60
CA LEU A 771 -21.65 21.16 -21.54
C LEU A 771 -20.61 20.18 -20.97
N ALA A 772 -19.70 19.65 -21.81
CA ALA A 772 -18.62 18.78 -21.37
C ALA A 772 -17.61 19.54 -20.49
N TYR A 773 -17.16 20.73 -20.93
CA TYR A 773 -16.23 21.57 -20.15
C TYR A 773 -16.84 22.02 -18.81
N GLN A 774 -18.12 22.39 -18.79
CA GLN A 774 -18.82 22.70 -17.54
C GLN A 774 -18.86 21.50 -16.57
N ARG A 775 -19.05 20.28 -17.08
CA ARG A 775 -19.14 19.06 -16.26
C ARG A 775 -17.80 18.54 -15.76
N TRP A 776 -16.72 18.68 -16.53
CA TRP A 776 -15.38 18.18 -16.17
C TRP A 776 -14.58 19.21 -15.37
N PHE A 777 -14.66 20.49 -15.74
CA PHE A 777 -13.78 21.55 -15.22
C PHE A 777 -14.53 22.68 -14.50
N GLY A 778 -15.87 22.71 -14.54
CA GLY A 778 -16.67 23.77 -13.91
C GLY A 778 -16.59 25.13 -14.62
N ARG A 779 -16.07 25.18 -15.85
CA ARG A 779 -15.89 26.41 -16.65
C ARG A 779 -16.33 26.22 -18.10
N MET A 780 -16.39 27.31 -18.85
CA MET A 780 -16.54 27.28 -20.31
C MET A 780 -15.20 26.98 -21.00
N PRO A 781 -15.21 26.38 -22.21
CA PRO A 781 -14.03 26.30 -23.06
C PRO A 781 -13.69 27.66 -23.64
N THR A 782 -12.40 27.92 -23.83
CA THR A 782 -11.90 29.01 -24.68
C THR A 782 -12.14 28.70 -26.16
N ASP A 783 -12.09 29.72 -27.04
CA ASP A 783 -12.30 29.52 -28.48
C ASP A 783 -11.24 28.58 -29.10
N THR A 784 -10.00 28.62 -28.60
CA THR A 784 -8.93 27.70 -29.01
C THR A 784 -9.23 26.26 -28.60
N GLU A 785 -9.74 26.03 -27.39
CA GLU A 785 -10.16 24.71 -26.91
C GLU A 785 -11.39 24.19 -27.69
N ARG A 786 -12.39 25.03 -27.92
CA ARG A 786 -13.59 24.70 -28.71
C ARG A 786 -13.22 24.24 -30.12
N ASN A 787 -12.37 25.02 -30.80
CA ASN A 787 -11.91 24.70 -32.16
C ASN A 787 -11.05 23.43 -32.20
N ALA A 788 -10.17 23.22 -31.20
CA ALA A 788 -9.39 21.99 -31.08
C ALA A 788 -10.26 20.74 -30.82
N ALA A 789 -11.30 20.86 -29.99
CA ALA A 789 -12.24 19.79 -29.70
C ALA A 789 -13.09 19.41 -30.93
N LEU A 790 -13.61 20.39 -31.69
CA LEU A 790 -14.30 20.13 -32.95
C LEU A 790 -13.40 19.39 -33.95
N ALA A 791 -12.18 19.89 -34.19
CA ALA A 791 -11.21 19.26 -35.08
C ALA A 791 -10.76 17.86 -34.59
N PHE A 792 -10.75 17.60 -33.29
CA PHE A 792 -10.52 16.27 -32.73
C PHE A 792 -11.66 15.32 -33.06
N LEU A 793 -12.92 15.73 -32.82
CA LEU A 793 -14.12 14.92 -33.05
C LEU A 793 -14.27 14.52 -34.52
N ASP A 794 -14.06 15.46 -35.45
CA ASP A 794 -14.10 15.18 -36.90
C ASP A 794 -13.05 14.14 -37.30
N ARG A 795 -11.76 14.37 -36.97
CA ARG A 795 -10.67 13.44 -37.30
C ARG A 795 -10.89 12.05 -36.70
N TYR A 796 -11.41 11.97 -35.47
CA TYR A 796 -11.65 10.67 -34.83
C TYR A 796 -12.85 9.95 -35.44
N ARG A 797 -13.93 10.66 -35.80
CA ARG A 797 -15.07 10.08 -36.52
C ARG A 797 -14.62 9.48 -37.85
N ASP A 798 -13.87 10.24 -38.64
CA ASP A 798 -13.47 9.82 -39.98
C ASP A 798 -12.54 8.60 -39.93
N LYS A 799 -11.64 8.54 -38.94
CA LYS A 799 -10.82 7.35 -38.65
C LYS A 799 -11.64 6.16 -38.14
N ALA A 800 -12.58 6.38 -37.22
CA ALA A 800 -13.46 5.31 -36.73
C ALA A 800 -14.33 4.73 -37.85
N GLN A 801 -14.63 5.53 -38.88
CA GLN A 801 -15.31 5.09 -40.09
C GLN A 801 -14.39 4.29 -41.03
N SER A 802 -13.11 4.67 -41.19
CA SER A 802 -12.15 3.87 -41.98
C SER A 802 -11.80 2.52 -41.34
N ASP A 803 -11.69 2.48 -40.00
CA ASP A 803 -11.21 1.31 -39.27
C ASP A 803 -12.30 0.23 -39.08
N GLY A 804 -13.56 0.54 -39.37
CA GLY A 804 -14.70 -0.40 -39.35
C GLY A 804 -15.03 -1.00 -37.98
N ARG A 805 -14.40 -0.53 -36.90
CA ARG A 805 -14.46 -1.10 -35.54
C ARG A 805 -14.89 -0.05 -34.51
N ALA A 806 -16.15 0.37 -34.58
CA ALA A 806 -16.73 1.37 -33.67
C ALA A 806 -18.00 0.84 -33.00
N PRO A 807 -17.94 0.35 -31.74
CA PRO A 807 -19.13 0.03 -30.96
C PRO A 807 -20.03 1.27 -30.82
N GLY A 808 -21.31 1.18 -31.22
CA GLY A 808 -22.21 2.35 -31.26
C GLY A 808 -22.02 3.29 -32.46
N GLY A 809 -21.10 2.99 -33.39
CA GLY A 809 -20.84 3.75 -34.60
C GLY A 809 -19.78 4.86 -34.47
N PRO A 810 -19.30 5.43 -35.59
CA PRO A 810 -18.14 6.33 -35.60
C PRO A 810 -18.31 7.59 -34.74
N GLN A 811 -19.54 8.12 -34.66
CA GLN A 811 -19.84 9.30 -33.86
C GLN A 811 -19.73 9.01 -32.35
N VAL A 812 -20.28 7.89 -31.87
CA VAL A 812 -20.16 7.50 -30.46
C VAL A 812 -18.69 7.25 -30.10
N ALA A 813 -17.93 6.58 -30.97
CA ALA A 813 -16.50 6.36 -30.77
C ALA A 813 -15.70 7.68 -30.63
N ALA A 814 -16.00 8.69 -31.45
CA ALA A 814 -15.38 10.01 -31.34
C ALA A 814 -15.69 10.72 -30.00
N TRP A 815 -16.95 10.68 -29.56
CA TRP A 815 -17.33 11.27 -28.26
C TRP A 815 -16.78 10.49 -27.06
N THR A 816 -16.67 9.16 -27.15
CA THR A 816 -16.01 8.32 -26.14
C THR A 816 -14.54 8.68 -25.99
N ALA A 817 -13.80 8.78 -27.11
CA ALA A 817 -12.40 9.19 -27.10
C ALA A 817 -12.23 10.64 -26.58
N PHE A 818 -13.16 11.54 -26.90
CA PHE A 818 -13.16 12.90 -26.37
C PHE A 818 -13.34 12.92 -24.84
N CYS A 819 -14.37 12.24 -24.30
CA CYS A 819 -14.60 12.13 -22.85
C CYS A 819 -13.40 11.53 -22.11
N GLN A 820 -12.77 10.51 -22.69
CA GLN A 820 -11.56 9.90 -22.17
C GLN A 820 -10.38 10.90 -22.13
N SER A 821 -10.20 11.67 -23.21
CA SER A 821 -9.13 12.68 -23.29
C SER A 821 -9.29 13.79 -22.26
N LEU A 822 -10.53 14.17 -21.91
CA LEU A 822 -10.79 15.14 -20.84
C LEU A 822 -10.36 14.60 -19.45
N TRP A 823 -10.61 13.33 -19.13
CA TRP A 823 -10.12 12.73 -17.88
C TRP A 823 -8.59 12.55 -17.85
N ALA A 824 -7.97 12.26 -19.00
CA ALA A 824 -6.52 12.16 -19.13
C ALA A 824 -5.80 13.54 -19.10
N SER A 825 -6.54 14.65 -18.99
CA SER A 825 -5.97 16.00 -18.93
C SER A 825 -5.44 16.35 -17.53
N GLY A 826 -4.37 17.14 -17.48
CA GLY A 826 -3.82 17.65 -16.22
C GLY A 826 -4.79 18.54 -15.43
N GLU A 827 -5.73 19.22 -16.12
CA GLU A 827 -6.75 20.05 -15.47
C GLU A 827 -7.84 19.21 -14.78
N PHE A 828 -8.12 17.99 -15.24
CA PHE A 828 -9.03 17.10 -14.53
C PHE A 828 -8.40 16.55 -13.25
N LEU A 829 -7.08 16.32 -13.25
CA LEU A 829 -6.35 15.75 -12.12
C LEU A 829 -5.97 16.79 -11.05
N VAL A 830 -6.04 18.09 -11.34
CA VAL A 830 -5.59 19.17 -10.45
C VAL A 830 -6.69 20.20 -10.23
N ARG A 831 -7.05 20.40 -8.96
CA ARG A 831 -7.94 21.47 -8.51
C ARG A 831 -7.14 22.74 -8.21
N LYS A 832 -7.58 23.87 -8.79
CA LYS A 832 -7.04 25.22 -8.54
C LYS A 832 -7.68 25.89 -7.33
#